data_AF-A0A847HL55-F1
#
_entry.id   AF-A0A847HL55-F1
#
_cell.length_a   1.000
_cell.length_b   1.000
_cell.length_c   1.000
_cell.angle_alpha   90.00
_cell.angle_beta   90.00
_cell.angle_gamma   90.00
#
_symmetry.space_group_name_H-M   'P 1'
#
loop_
_entity.id
_entity.type
_entity.pdbx_description
1 polymer ?
#
loop_
_entity_poly.entity_id
_entity_poly.type
_entity_poly.pdbx_seq_one_letter_code
_entity_poly.pdbx_strand_id
1 'polypeptide(L)'
;MSKEFSRISIEHLCSWILKEYDETQQIFGIHKDLFFTPRANDPFTMNRYGQFMETPIGVAAGPHTQMAQNLIAAWLCGSRYLELKTVQTLDELNVSKPCIDIQDEGYNCEWSQELRLDDSFDEYLNAWIMLHLLRHKFGWSSERGRGFIFNMSVGYNLEGILKSNVQTFLERMNDSSAQLKEKLQAIRKIYPKIDEIDIPAQLSDNITLSTMHGCPPDEIEKIAMYLVKERGYHTTIKMNPTLLGPDQLRHILNDRLGFETNVPDEAFGHDLKYADGVQIIKNMRAAAAEKGVKFGLKLTNTLESVNHKTIFPPNEKMMYMSGRALHPISINVAAKLQNEFDGMLDISFSAGADCFNLPKIIAAGIKPITVCSDVLKPGGYGRQLQYLQELDQAMKAENAGNIDEFILNFAGCSCKKTHKAALINLRRYAGAAINNPAYRKDSKTGDSVKTDRKLTAFDCVHAPCIHTCPAGQDVPSYMYYTAQGDYKKAYEVIMRNNPMPNVLGMVCDHQCQHRCTRSNYDSSLLIREIKRFIAAKFNNRPKLTPEKPNGKKVAIIGAGPSGLSCAYFLALDGFAVEMFETRAFAGGMVSDAIPSFRLTAEAIERDIEYIKNLGVKISYEQKIDKARFEQLRKEYDYVYIAIGAQGAKLMGIPGEDTKGVIDQLVFLSDVRRGKKVEIGPDVVIIGGGNSAMDAARTALRLVEGKGRVRVVYRRTRSEMPADAEEIKALLDEGIEVLELHQPLEVVIQAGRVAGLKCQKMKLGDKDSSGRRRPVPIDGAIVDVSCDTVIEAIGQDVQLDFIDAADFVIDPVTGLTKLANVFAGGDAVRGASTIVKAVGDGQKAAANIVAQAGKSLDIAPSRIKKGLTPEQFQVRNAQRIKGMQLPEIDLGMRKGFATVIRELSEEEARREAERCLYCNDICSVCVSVCPNRANRSYFIKPGDYMVQKAVGKKGKYKIEHEKTLRLTQDVQVINIGDFCNECGNCTTFCPSAGDPYKDKPKFYLTDQSFKHEQNGYRLVGKVIKARVDGHECMLEEKDDMLHFHDGAMHARMKKDTFEVVAVEPRGDKPREYSFEQALKMAILYTSLKAEGFNY
;
A
#
# COMPACT_ATOMS: atom_id res chain seq x y z
N MET A 1 25.14 12.95 9.80
CA MET A 1 23.92 12.91 8.97
C MET A 1 23.13 14.13 9.32
N SER A 2 23.06 15.10 8.40
CA SER A 2 22.17 16.24 8.54
C SER A 2 20.75 15.71 8.44
N LYS A 3 20.06 15.57 9.58
CA LYS A 3 18.64 15.16 9.63
C LYS A 3 17.69 16.32 9.29
N GLU A 4 18.26 17.48 8.98
CA GLU A 4 17.57 18.75 8.81
C GLU A 4 17.39 19.09 7.34
N PHE A 5 16.32 19.81 7.04
CA PHE A 5 16.07 20.38 5.73
C PHE A 5 17.16 21.39 5.36
N SER A 6 17.65 21.34 4.13
CA SER A 6 18.43 22.45 3.55
C SER A 6 17.56 23.23 2.58
N ARG A 7 17.52 24.55 2.78
CA ARG A 7 16.85 25.49 1.88
C ARG A 7 17.67 25.73 0.62
N ILE A 8 17.00 26.12 -0.45
CA ILE A 8 17.62 26.64 -1.66
C ILE A 8 17.31 28.12 -1.81
N SER A 9 18.19 28.85 -2.50
CA SER A 9 17.94 30.28 -2.75
C SER A 9 16.73 30.47 -3.67
N ILE A 10 16.09 31.63 -3.61
CA ILE A 10 14.93 31.92 -4.45
C ILE A 10 15.30 31.94 -5.95
N GLU A 11 16.53 32.34 -6.29
CA GLU A 11 17.07 32.31 -7.65
C GLU A 11 17.14 30.89 -8.19
N HIS A 12 17.67 29.97 -7.38
CA HIS A 12 17.72 28.56 -7.74
C HIS A 12 16.30 28.01 -7.87
N LEU A 13 15.42 28.24 -6.89
CA LEU A 13 14.04 27.80 -6.92
C LEU A 13 13.32 28.27 -8.20
N CYS A 14 13.43 29.56 -8.52
CA CYS A 14 12.81 30.15 -9.70
C CYS A 14 13.41 29.61 -11.00
N SER A 15 14.74 29.54 -11.11
CA SER A 15 15.42 29.01 -12.30
C SER A 15 15.04 27.55 -12.55
N TRP A 16 15.00 26.72 -11.49
CA TRP A 16 14.56 25.34 -11.57
C TRP A 16 13.13 25.26 -12.09
N ILE A 17 12.16 25.90 -11.42
CA ILE A 17 10.74 25.83 -11.79
C ILE A 17 10.53 26.24 -13.24
N LEU A 18 11.12 27.37 -13.67
CA LEU A 18 10.93 27.90 -15.01
C LEU A 18 11.55 26.98 -16.07
N LYS A 19 12.79 26.53 -15.84
CA LYS A 19 13.50 25.65 -16.77
C LYS A 19 12.82 24.29 -16.89
N GLU A 20 12.48 23.64 -15.77
CA GLU A 20 11.80 22.33 -15.77
C GLU A 20 10.46 22.42 -16.51
N TYR A 21 9.70 23.50 -16.31
CA TYR A 21 8.44 23.70 -17.03
C TYR A 21 8.66 23.93 -18.53
N ASP A 22 9.60 24.81 -18.90
CA ASP A 22 9.83 25.15 -20.31
C ASP A 22 10.43 23.98 -21.10
N GLU A 23 11.26 23.15 -20.49
CA GLU A 23 11.90 21.98 -21.13
C GLU A 23 11.04 20.71 -21.10
N THR A 24 10.31 20.46 -20.00
CA THR A 24 9.64 19.16 -19.77
C THR A 24 8.15 19.27 -19.48
N GLN A 25 7.61 20.48 -19.34
CA GLN A 25 6.21 20.73 -18.92
C GLN A 25 5.89 20.16 -17.53
N GLN A 26 6.92 20.02 -16.69
CA GLN A 26 6.80 19.56 -15.30
C GLN A 26 7.26 20.66 -14.33
N ILE A 27 6.72 20.65 -13.12
CA ILE A 27 7.28 21.39 -11.99
C ILE A 27 7.40 20.46 -10.81
N PHE A 28 8.59 20.39 -10.26
CA PHE A 28 8.96 19.42 -9.24
C PHE A 28 8.67 17.98 -9.61
N GLY A 29 8.74 17.61 -10.90
CA GLY A 29 8.34 16.31 -11.42
C GLY A 29 6.82 16.04 -11.46
N ILE A 30 5.97 17.07 -11.37
CA ILE A 30 4.52 16.98 -11.58
C ILE A 30 4.23 17.52 -12.97
N HIS A 31 3.68 16.70 -13.86
CA HIS A 31 3.33 17.10 -15.22
C HIS A 31 2.13 18.05 -15.24
N LYS A 32 2.09 18.98 -16.20
CA LYS A 32 1.04 19.99 -16.33
C LYS A 32 -0.39 19.44 -16.44
N ASP A 33 -0.57 18.21 -16.88
CA ASP A 33 -1.90 17.56 -16.93
C ASP A 33 -2.47 17.29 -15.54
N LEU A 34 -1.64 17.39 -14.49
CA LEU A 34 -2.04 17.35 -13.10
C LEU A 34 -2.14 18.74 -12.45
N PHE A 35 -2.06 19.81 -13.25
CA PHE A 35 -2.27 21.17 -12.78
C PHE A 35 -3.76 21.51 -12.80
N PHE A 36 -4.23 22.16 -11.75
CA PHE A 36 -5.56 22.75 -11.70
C PHE A 36 -5.53 24.10 -12.41
N THR A 37 -6.27 24.20 -13.51
CA THR A 37 -6.47 25.45 -14.25
C THR A 37 -7.80 26.07 -13.81
N PRO A 38 -7.79 27.23 -13.14
CA PRO A 38 -9.02 27.88 -12.68
C PRO A 38 -9.85 28.38 -13.87
N ARG A 39 -11.18 28.20 -13.81
CA ARG A 39 -12.14 28.69 -14.80
C ARG A 39 -13.03 29.77 -14.20
N ALA A 40 -13.45 30.73 -15.02
CA ALA A 40 -14.29 31.84 -14.57
C ALA A 40 -15.61 31.35 -13.93
N ASN A 41 -16.18 30.27 -14.48
CA ASN A 41 -17.47 29.69 -14.12
C ASN A 41 -17.37 28.43 -13.23
N ASP A 42 -16.25 28.19 -12.55
CA ASP A 42 -16.17 27.08 -11.60
C ASP A 42 -17.20 27.27 -10.46
N PRO A 43 -18.11 26.29 -10.23
CA PRO A 43 -19.24 26.47 -9.31
C PRO A 43 -18.81 26.36 -7.84
N PHE A 44 -17.66 25.76 -7.56
CA PHE A 44 -17.15 25.52 -6.21
C PHE A 44 -16.26 26.66 -5.67
N THR A 45 -16.21 27.81 -6.34
CA THR A 45 -15.47 28.99 -5.84
C THR A 45 -16.09 29.51 -4.53
N MET A 46 -15.29 30.15 -3.68
CA MET A 46 -15.77 30.69 -2.40
C MET A 46 -15.04 31.96 -1.97
N ASN A 47 -15.54 32.62 -0.93
CA ASN A 47 -14.83 33.71 -0.26
C ASN A 47 -14.52 33.32 1.19
N ARG A 48 -13.34 33.71 1.67
CA ARG A 48 -12.88 33.48 3.04
C ARG A 48 -12.09 34.70 3.51
N TYR A 49 -12.42 35.23 4.69
CA TYR A 49 -11.77 36.44 5.24
C TYR A 49 -11.82 37.66 4.30
N GLY A 50 -12.87 37.77 3.48
CA GLY A 50 -12.98 38.83 2.47
C GLY A 50 -12.13 38.60 1.21
N GLN A 51 -11.44 37.46 1.10
CA GLN A 51 -10.59 37.11 -0.04
C GLN A 51 -11.22 36.00 -0.88
N PHE A 52 -11.09 36.13 -2.20
CA PHE A 52 -11.58 35.14 -3.17
C PHE A 52 -10.70 33.90 -3.21
N MET A 53 -11.35 32.74 -3.29
CA MET A 53 -10.74 31.43 -3.41
C MET A 53 -11.27 30.67 -4.63
N GLU A 54 -10.35 30.17 -5.46
CA GLU A 54 -10.70 29.41 -6.68
C GLU A 54 -11.23 28.01 -6.36
N THR A 55 -10.83 27.43 -5.22
CA THR A 55 -11.26 26.10 -4.78
C THR A 55 -11.52 26.10 -3.27
N PRO A 56 -12.39 25.22 -2.77
CA PRO A 56 -12.70 25.13 -1.34
C PRO A 56 -11.73 24.20 -0.59
N ILE A 57 -10.65 23.74 -1.24
CA ILE A 57 -9.73 22.73 -0.72
C ILE A 57 -8.32 23.28 -0.48
N GLY A 58 -7.55 22.54 0.30
CA GLY A 58 -6.24 22.96 0.73
C GLY A 58 -5.42 21.84 1.34
N VAL A 59 -4.19 22.15 1.73
CA VAL A 59 -3.34 21.26 2.54
C VAL A 59 -3.36 21.70 3.99
N ALA A 60 -3.42 20.74 4.89
CA ALA A 60 -3.44 21.00 6.33
C ALA A 60 -2.03 21.31 6.85
N ALA A 61 -1.95 22.05 7.97
CA ALA A 61 -0.69 22.27 8.68
C ALA A 61 -0.02 20.92 8.97
N GLY A 62 1.10 20.65 8.29
CA GLY A 62 1.56 19.29 8.09
C GLY A 62 2.88 19.22 7.32
N PRO A 63 3.25 18.03 6.81
CA PRO A 63 4.49 17.85 6.04
C PRO A 63 4.42 18.53 4.66
N HIS A 64 3.22 18.89 4.21
CA HIS A 64 2.99 19.54 2.91
C HIS A 64 3.12 21.07 2.93
N THR A 65 3.42 21.66 4.10
CA THR A 65 3.39 23.11 4.28
C THR A 65 4.62 23.64 5.02
N GLN A 66 5.75 22.92 4.94
CA GLN A 66 7.01 23.31 5.56
C GLN A 66 7.92 24.07 4.59
N MET A 67 8.08 23.59 3.36
CA MET A 67 8.98 24.17 2.35
C MET A 67 8.23 24.72 1.14
N ALA A 68 8.87 25.63 0.41
CA ALA A 68 8.27 26.36 -0.71
C ALA A 68 7.77 25.42 -1.82
N GLN A 69 8.56 24.40 -2.18
CA GLN A 69 8.17 23.39 -3.17
C GLN A 69 6.96 22.56 -2.75
N ASN A 70 6.68 22.43 -1.45
CA ASN A 70 5.49 21.71 -0.97
C ASN A 70 4.23 22.54 -1.22
N LEU A 71 4.29 23.83 -0.86
CA LEU A 71 3.22 24.79 -1.08
C LEU A 71 2.95 24.99 -2.58
N ILE A 72 4.01 25.09 -3.40
CA ILE A 72 3.90 25.20 -4.85
C ILE A 72 3.28 23.93 -5.44
N ALA A 73 3.75 22.73 -5.06
CA ALA A 73 3.16 21.47 -5.54
C ALA A 73 1.68 21.32 -5.15
N ALA A 74 1.31 21.68 -3.92
CA ALA A 74 -0.07 21.67 -3.46
C ALA A 74 -0.95 22.64 -4.28
N TRP A 75 -0.46 23.86 -4.48
CA TRP A 75 -1.16 24.89 -5.25
C TRP A 75 -1.34 24.50 -6.72
N LEU A 76 -0.29 23.97 -7.36
CA LEU A 76 -0.35 23.48 -8.74
C LEU A 76 -1.49 22.47 -8.91
N CYS A 77 -1.68 21.56 -7.95
CA CYS A 77 -2.72 20.52 -8.03
C CYS A 77 -4.11 20.94 -7.51
N GLY A 78 -4.32 22.23 -7.19
CA GLY A 78 -5.65 22.78 -6.86
C GLY A 78 -5.89 23.18 -5.41
N SER A 79 -4.90 23.05 -4.50
CA SER A 79 -5.02 23.64 -3.17
C SER A 79 -5.08 25.17 -3.23
N ARG A 80 -6.01 25.79 -2.49
CA ARG A 80 -6.12 27.24 -2.35
C ARG A 80 -6.18 27.72 -0.90
N TYR A 81 -6.49 26.85 0.05
CA TYR A 81 -6.32 27.12 1.48
C TYR A 81 -5.03 26.47 2.00
N LEU A 82 -3.95 27.23 2.11
CA LEU A 82 -2.64 26.69 2.47
C LEU A 82 -2.39 26.97 3.96
N GLU A 83 -2.60 25.96 4.80
CA GLU A 83 -2.34 26.06 6.23
C GLU A 83 -0.85 25.87 6.52
N LEU A 84 -0.18 26.97 6.80
CA LEU A 84 1.24 26.97 7.11
C LEU A 84 1.49 26.19 8.40
N LYS A 85 2.65 25.52 8.47
CA LYS A 85 3.01 24.73 9.64
C LYS A 85 3.05 25.60 10.89
N THR A 86 2.71 25.00 12.02
CA THR A 86 2.64 25.67 13.32
C THR A 86 4.00 26.22 13.74
N VAL A 87 4.02 27.52 14.02
CA VAL A 87 5.20 28.32 14.40
C VAL A 87 5.67 27.95 15.81
N GLN A 88 6.94 27.58 15.88
CA GLN A 88 7.82 27.13 16.97
C GLN A 88 8.35 28.20 17.97
N THR A 89 8.42 28.06 19.30
CA THR A 89 9.35 28.91 20.12
C THR A 89 10.68 28.21 20.37
N LEU A 90 10.66 26.88 20.44
CA LEU A 90 11.85 26.04 20.44
C LEU A 90 12.31 25.93 18.97
N ASP A 91 13.37 26.66 18.63
CA ASP A 91 13.92 26.72 17.27
C ASP A 91 14.61 25.41 16.82
N GLU A 92 14.81 24.45 17.75
CA GLU A 92 15.38 23.12 17.45
C GLU A 92 14.61 22.02 18.20
N LEU A 93 14.09 21.04 17.45
CA LEU A 93 13.35 19.90 17.98
C LEU A 93 13.96 18.59 17.49
N ASN A 94 14.18 17.67 18.42
CA ASN A 94 14.60 16.32 18.07
C ASN A 94 13.36 15.46 17.78
N VAL A 95 12.97 15.41 16.51
CA VAL A 95 11.82 14.60 16.05
C VAL A 95 12.26 13.15 15.84
N SER A 96 11.59 12.22 16.50
CA SER A 96 11.79 10.78 16.28
C SER A 96 11.53 10.39 14.83
N LYS A 97 12.47 9.69 14.19
CA LYS A 97 12.36 9.22 12.80
C LYS A 97 12.48 7.69 12.72
N PRO A 98 11.71 6.99 11.85
CA PRO A 98 10.59 7.49 11.06
C PRO A 98 9.48 8.12 11.92
N CYS A 99 8.80 9.14 11.39
CA CYS A 99 7.76 9.89 12.13
C CYS A 99 6.35 9.74 11.55
N ILE A 100 6.19 9.08 10.40
CA ILE A 100 4.92 8.94 9.67
C ILE A 100 4.70 7.47 9.28
N ASP A 101 3.49 6.97 9.53
CA ASP A 101 2.97 5.72 8.97
C ASP A 101 1.53 5.90 8.48
N ILE A 102 1.31 5.90 7.16
CA ILE A 102 -0.03 6.11 6.55
C ILE A 102 -0.54 4.82 5.87
N GLN A 103 -0.18 3.66 6.40
CA GLN A 103 -0.52 2.37 5.79
C GLN A 103 -2.04 2.17 5.65
N ASP A 104 -2.82 2.43 6.70
CA ASP A 104 -4.29 2.30 6.70
C ASP A 104 -4.92 3.49 7.41
N GLU A 105 -4.99 3.42 8.75
CA GLU A 105 -5.00 4.60 9.60
C GLU A 105 -3.72 5.40 9.34
N GLY A 106 -3.81 6.72 9.49
CA GLY A 106 -2.60 7.51 9.59
C GLY A 106 -2.11 7.53 11.03
N TYR A 107 -0.81 7.35 11.24
CA TYR A 107 -0.15 7.54 12.52
C TYR A 107 1.07 8.42 12.34
N ASN A 108 1.35 9.24 13.35
CA ASN A 108 2.57 10.02 13.42
C ASN A 108 2.99 10.24 14.89
N CYS A 109 4.27 10.52 15.12
CA CYS A 109 4.79 10.82 16.46
C CYS A 109 4.83 12.32 16.75
N GLU A 110 5.17 13.16 15.77
CA GLU A 110 5.28 14.61 15.95
C GLU A 110 5.06 15.33 14.60
N TRP A 111 4.40 16.50 14.66
CA TRP A 111 4.14 17.39 13.52
C TRP A 111 4.67 18.80 13.77
N SER A 112 5.64 18.97 14.65
CA SER A 112 6.27 20.26 14.86
C SER A 112 7.06 20.70 13.63
N GLN A 113 7.24 22.01 13.49
CA GLN A 113 8.03 22.59 12.40
C GLN A 113 9.50 22.23 12.61
N GLU A 114 10.15 21.69 11.58
CA GLU A 114 11.57 21.28 11.64
C GLU A 114 12.53 22.40 11.19
N LEU A 115 11.99 23.48 10.61
CA LEU A 115 12.74 24.70 10.28
C LEU A 115 12.63 25.74 11.41
N ARG A 116 13.68 26.54 11.57
CA ARG A 116 13.65 27.73 12.44
C ARG A 116 12.62 28.74 11.95
N LEU A 117 12.22 29.70 12.80
CA LEU A 117 11.20 30.68 12.41
C LEU A 117 11.59 31.55 11.21
N ASP A 118 12.83 32.06 11.20
CA ASP A 118 13.35 32.84 10.07
C ASP A 118 13.40 32.02 8.78
N ASP A 119 13.77 30.74 8.90
CA ASP A 119 13.86 29.82 7.78
C ASP A 119 12.46 29.48 7.22
N SER A 120 11.49 29.33 8.12
CA SER A 120 10.09 29.10 7.77
C SER A 120 9.49 30.30 7.05
N PHE A 121 9.73 31.52 7.57
CA PHE A 121 9.30 32.75 6.93
C PHE A 121 9.90 32.88 5.52
N ASP A 122 11.19 32.58 5.36
CA ASP A 122 11.86 32.64 4.06
C ASP A 122 11.21 31.70 3.04
N GLU A 123 10.95 30.44 3.42
CA GLU A 123 10.26 29.46 2.57
C GLU A 123 8.83 29.89 2.21
N TYR A 124 8.09 30.49 3.16
CA TYR A 124 6.75 31.01 2.90
C TYR A 124 6.77 32.20 1.95
N LEU A 125 7.71 33.14 2.11
CA LEU A 125 7.87 34.26 1.19
C LEU A 125 8.33 33.80 -0.20
N ASN A 126 9.23 32.82 -0.28
CA ASN A 126 9.65 32.20 -1.54
C ASN A 126 8.44 31.57 -2.26
N ALA A 127 7.63 30.77 -1.55
CA ALA A 127 6.40 30.21 -2.09
C ALA A 127 5.44 31.29 -2.57
N TRP A 128 5.19 32.31 -1.74
CA TRP A 128 4.30 33.43 -2.06
C TRP A 128 4.66 34.08 -3.39
N ILE A 129 5.92 34.49 -3.56
CA ILE A 129 6.42 35.10 -4.78
C ILE A 129 6.27 34.15 -5.97
N MET A 130 6.62 32.87 -5.81
CA MET A 130 6.51 31.88 -6.89
C MET A 130 5.06 31.62 -7.31
N LEU A 131 4.09 31.60 -6.39
CA LEU A 131 2.68 31.41 -6.75
C LEU A 131 2.17 32.58 -7.60
N HIS A 132 2.49 33.82 -7.23
CA HIS A 132 2.14 35.01 -8.02
C HIS A 132 2.83 34.99 -9.40
N LEU A 133 4.13 34.66 -9.44
CA LEU A 133 4.89 34.51 -10.69
C LEU A 133 4.29 33.45 -11.61
N LEU A 134 3.95 32.27 -11.08
CA LEU A 134 3.38 31.17 -11.85
C LEU A 134 1.99 31.51 -12.38
N ARG A 135 1.15 32.20 -11.61
CA ARG A 135 -0.13 32.71 -12.11
C ARG A 135 0.05 33.60 -13.33
N HIS A 136 1.01 34.52 -13.27
CA HIS A 136 1.34 35.38 -14.40
C HIS A 136 1.88 34.57 -15.58
N LYS A 137 2.85 33.66 -15.37
CA LYS A 137 3.41 32.80 -16.41
C LYS A 137 2.35 31.96 -17.13
N PHE A 138 1.33 31.48 -16.41
CA PHE A 138 0.25 30.67 -16.97
C PHE A 138 -0.94 31.49 -17.47
N GLY A 139 -0.94 32.82 -17.30
CA GLY A 139 -2.07 33.67 -17.67
C GLY A 139 -3.32 33.45 -16.82
N TRP A 140 -3.17 33.00 -15.57
CA TRP A 140 -4.28 32.73 -14.64
C TRP A 140 -4.74 33.97 -13.86
N SER A 141 -4.42 35.18 -14.34
CA SER A 141 -4.83 36.41 -13.66
C SER A 141 -6.36 36.52 -13.60
N SER A 142 -6.91 36.91 -12.45
CA SER A 142 -8.35 37.11 -12.27
C SER A 142 -8.60 38.49 -11.65
N GLU A 143 -9.60 39.20 -12.17
CA GLU A 143 -10.09 40.45 -11.58
C GLU A 143 -10.67 40.24 -10.17
N ARG A 144 -11.01 39.00 -9.79
CA ARG A 144 -11.50 38.64 -8.45
C ARG A 144 -10.40 38.55 -7.39
N GLY A 145 -9.12 38.73 -7.77
CA GLY A 145 -7.96 38.69 -6.89
C GLY A 145 -7.11 37.42 -7.05
N ARG A 146 -6.19 37.21 -6.09
CA ARG A 146 -5.14 36.16 -6.16
C ARG A 146 -5.66 34.72 -6.11
N GLY A 147 -6.87 34.49 -5.62
CA GLY A 147 -7.53 33.17 -5.66
C GLY A 147 -7.08 32.14 -4.63
N PHE A 148 -6.14 32.46 -3.72
CA PHE A 148 -5.63 31.60 -2.65
C PHE A 148 -5.33 32.37 -1.36
N ILE A 149 -5.18 31.62 -0.26
CA ILE A 149 -4.94 32.14 1.10
C ILE A 149 -3.83 31.34 1.77
N PHE A 150 -2.89 32.04 2.40
CA PHE A 150 -1.99 31.48 3.41
C PHE A 150 -2.62 31.70 4.79
N ASN A 151 -2.79 30.61 5.55
CA ASN A 151 -3.32 30.65 6.91
C ASN A 151 -2.23 30.24 7.89
N MET A 152 -1.82 31.15 8.77
CA MET A 152 -0.81 30.88 9.79
C MET A 152 -1.32 29.88 10.83
N SER A 153 -0.41 29.22 11.53
CA SER A 153 -0.76 28.40 12.69
C SER A 153 0.20 28.67 13.86
N VAL A 154 -0.35 28.77 15.08
CA VAL A 154 0.41 28.90 16.33
C VAL A 154 -0.08 27.89 17.34
N GLY A 155 0.82 27.36 18.18
CA GLY A 155 0.49 26.31 19.14
C GLY A 155 1.35 26.40 20.40
N TYR A 156 1.20 27.50 21.13
CA TYR A 156 1.90 27.79 22.38
C TYR A 156 0.96 28.45 23.38
N ASN A 157 1.39 28.49 24.64
CA ASN A 157 0.81 29.39 25.62
C ASN A 157 1.04 30.86 25.21
N LEU A 158 0.31 31.79 25.81
CA LEU A 158 0.38 33.22 25.49
C LEU A 158 1.80 33.76 25.70
N GLU A 159 2.48 33.33 26.77
CA GLU A 159 3.88 33.70 27.03
C GLU A 159 4.79 33.36 25.86
N GLY A 160 4.67 32.15 25.30
CA GLY A 160 5.43 31.71 24.15
C GLY A 160 5.13 32.54 22.90
N ILE A 161 3.85 32.85 22.66
CA ILE A 161 3.44 33.70 21.52
C ILE A 161 4.02 35.10 21.62
N LEU A 162 4.13 35.65 22.84
CA LEU A 162 4.66 36.99 23.10
C LEU A 162 6.20 37.09 23.03
N LYS A 163 6.91 35.98 22.85
CA LYS A 163 8.37 36.01 22.64
C LYS A 163 8.75 36.77 21.37
N SER A 164 9.89 37.47 21.43
CA SER A 164 10.34 38.36 20.36
C SER A 164 10.46 37.68 19.00
N ASN A 165 11.00 36.46 18.93
CA ASN A 165 11.13 35.71 17.68
C ASN A 165 9.77 35.42 17.02
N VAL A 166 8.76 35.02 17.80
CA VAL A 166 7.39 34.79 17.30
C VAL A 166 6.73 36.10 16.89
N GLN A 167 6.88 37.16 17.69
CA GLN A 167 6.33 38.49 17.36
C GLN A 167 6.92 39.03 16.06
N THR A 168 8.25 38.92 15.87
CA THR A 168 8.93 39.28 14.62
C THR A 168 8.44 38.45 13.44
N PHE A 169 8.22 37.14 13.62
CA PHE A 169 7.62 36.31 12.57
C PHE A 169 6.23 36.82 12.17
N LEU A 170 5.35 37.06 13.14
CA LEU A 170 3.97 37.55 12.88
C LEU A 170 3.98 38.93 12.20
N GLU A 171 4.87 39.83 12.61
CA GLU A 171 5.07 41.15 12.00
C GLU A 171 5.49 41.03 10.54
N ARG A 172 6.47 40.17 10.23
CA ARG A 172 6.93 39.94 8.86
C ARG A 172 5.88 39.26 7.98
N MET A 173 5.04 38.39 8.54
CA MET A 173 3.91 37.79 7.83
C MET A 173 2.84 38.83 7.48
N ASN A 174 2.67 39.85 8.33
CA ASN A 174 1.74 40.95 8.11
C ASN A 174 2.31 42.02 7.15
N ASP A 175 3.61 42.28 7.20
CA ASP A 175 4.31 43.17 6.27
C ASP A 175 5.74 42.67 6.00
N SER A 176 5.94 42.16 4.78
CA SER A 176 7.23 41.68 4.27
C SER A 176 7.89 42.64 3.28
N SER A 177 7.47 43.92 3.21
CA SER A 177 7.86 44.85 2.14
C SER A 177 9.38 44.92 1.89
N ALA A 178 10.20 44.90 2.96
CA ALA A 178 11.64 44.96 2.85
C ALA A 178 12.23 43.69 2.21
N GLN A 179 11.87 42.51 2.73
CA GLN A 179 12.36 41.21 2.27
C GLN A 179 11.81 40.86 0.89
N LEU A 180 10.55 41.24 0.62
CA LEU A 180 9.92 41.10 -0.69
C LEU A 180 10.73 41.88 -1.73
N LYS A 181 11.02 43.16 -1.49
CA LYS A 181 11.81 43.99 -2.41
C LYS A 181 13.17 43.37 -2.74
N GLU A 182 13.88 42.84 -1.75
CA GLU A 182 15.15 42.14 -1.94
C GLU A 182 15.00 40.91 -2.86
N LYS A 183 14.04 40.04 -2.56
CA LYS A 183 13.79 38.83 -3.35
C LYS A 183 13.33 39.14 -4.78
N LEU A 184 12.50 40.16 -4.98
CA LEU A 184 12.09 40.59 -6.32
C LEU A 184 13.28 41.11 -7.15
N GLN A 185 14.24 41.80 -6.54
CA GLN A 185 15.47 42.21 -7.23
C GLN A 185 16.31 41.00 -7.69
N ALA A 186 16.39 39.96 -6.86
CA ALA A 186 17.05 38.71 -7.22
C ALA A 186 16.35 38.02 -8.41
N ILE A 187 15.01 37.92 -8.35
CA ILE A 187 14.19 37.30 -9.39
C ILE A 187 14.15 38.08 -10.70
N ARG A 188 14.25 39.41 -10.68
CA ARG A 188 14.22 40.25 -11.89
C ARG A 188 15.26 39.83 -12.93
N LYS A 189 16.41 39.29 -12.50
CA LYS A 189 17.46 38.77 -13.39
C LYS A 189 17.05 37.52 -14.16
N ILE A 190 16.11 36.74 -13.63
CA ILE A 190 15.64 35.45 -14.17
C ILE A 190 14.30 35.63 -14.87
N TYR A 191 13.39 36.41 -14.30
CA TYR A 191 12.06 36.69 -14.82
C TYR A 191 11.80 38.20 -14.81
N PRO A 192 12.23 38.95 -15.85
CA PRO A 192 12.10 40.41 -15.90
C PRO A 192 10.66 40.93 -15.76
N LYS A 193 9.68 40.13 -16.22
CA LYS A 193 8.24 40.46 -16.10
C LYS A 193 7.71 40.43 -14.67
N ILE A 194 8.54 40.14 -13.67
CA ILE A 194 8.15 40.21 -12.26
C ILE A 194 7.64 41.61 -11.87
N ASP A 195 8.10 42.65 -12.57
CA ASP A 195 7.68 44.04 -12.37
C ASP A 195 6.25 44.32 -12.85
N GLU A 196 5.67 43.43 -13.67
CA GLU A 196 4.28 43.50 -14.14
C GLU A 196 3.30 42.89 -13.12
N ILE A 197 3.82 42.27 -12.04
CA ILE A 197 3.03 41.48 -11.09
C ILE A 197 2.88 42.24 -9.78
N ASP A 198 1.63 42.51 -9.39
CA ASP A 198 1.33 43.01 -8.06
C ASP A 198 1.38 41.86 -7.04
N ILE A 199 2.42 41.87 -6.20
CA ILE A 199 2.65 40.89 -5.14
C ILE A 199 2.47 41.59 -3.78
N PRO A 200 1.39 41.26 -3.04
CA PRO A 200 1.14 41.89 -1.74
C PRO A 200 2.24 41.60 -0.74
N ALA A 201 2.66 42.63 0.01
CA ALA A 201 3.61 42.49 1.11
C ALA A 201 3.02 41.76 2.33
N GLN A 202 1.70 41.77 2.49
CA GLN A 202 1.00 41.00 3.51
C GLN A 202 0.72 39.59 3.01
N LEU A 203 1.41 38.60 3.60
CA LEU A 203 1.24 37.19 3.28
C LEU A 203 -0.01 36.63 3.97
N SER A 204 -0.26 37.04 5.21
CA SER A 204 -1.40 36.55 5.99
C SER A 204 -1.83 37.53 7.08
N ASP A 205 -3.15 37.64 7.24
CA ASP A 205 -3.90 38.38 8.26
C ASP A 205 -4.81 37.44 9.09
N ASN A 206 -4.59 36.14 8.94
CA ASN A 206 -5.44 35.10 9.50
C ASN A 206 -4.62 33.96 10.11
N ILE A 207 -5.17 33.37 11.16
CA ILE A 207 -4.42 32.44 12.00
C ILE A 207 -5.30 31.34 12.58
N THR A 208 -4.75 30.13 12.64
CA THR A 208 -5.34 28.99 13.34
C THR A 208 -4.58 28.74 14.64
N LEU A 209 -5.27 28.90 15.76
CA LEU A 209 -4.80 28.50 17.07
C LEU A 209 -4.91 26.97 17.20
N SER A 210 -3.77 26.30 17.13
CA SER A 210 -3.62 24.88 17.41
C SER A 210 -3.53 24.70 18.92
N THR A 211 -4.64 24.34 19.54
CA THR A 211 -4.68 24.03 20.98
C THR A 211 -3.75 22.84 21.25
N MET A 212 -2.80 23.04 22.17
CA MET A 212 -1.94 21.94 22.63
C MET A 212 -2.78 20.95 23.43
N HIS A 213 -2.49 19.65 23.31
CA HIS A 213 -3.09 18.66 24.20
C HIS A 213 -2.76 19.03 25.65
N GLY A 214 -3.79 19.12 26.50
CA GLY A 214 -3.62 19.59 27.88
C GLY A 214 -3.58 21.10 28.11
N CYS A 215 -3.79 21.93 27.09
CA CYS A 215 -3.88 23.38 27.28
C CYS A 215 -5.15 23.75 28.07
N PRO A 216 -5.03 24.49 29.20
CA PRO A 216 -6.20 24.93 29.97
C PRO A 216 -7.17 25.78 29.13
N PRO A 217 -8.50 25.66 29.35
CA PRO A 217 -9.49 26.44 28.60
C PRO A 217 -9.31 27.95 28.69
N ASP A 218 -8.94 28.47 29.86
CA ASP A 218 -8.70 29.90 30.07
C ASP A 218 -7.47 30.40 29.30
N GLU A 219 -6.45 29.56 29.15
CA GLU A 219 -5.27 29.86 28.35
C GLU A 219 -5.62 29.92 26.85
N ILE A 220 -6.41 28.96 26.36
CA ILE A 220 -6.90 28.96 24.97
C ILE A 220 -7.67 30.25 24.68
N GLU A 221 -8.56 30.67 25.59
CA GLU A 221 -9.35 31.88 25.43
C GLU A 221 -8.49 33.15 25.46
N LYS A 222 -7.54 33.26 26.40
CA LYS A 222 -6.60 34.39 26.49
C LYS A 222 -5.82 34.59 25.19
N ILE A 223 -5.28 33.51 24.63
CA ILE A 223 -4.54 33.55 23.37
C ILE A 223 -5.45 34.02 22.23
N ALA A 224 -6.63 33.40 22.11
CA ALA A 224 -7.57 33.74 21.05
C ALA A 224 -8.03 35.21 21.14
N MET A 225 -8.28 35.71 22.36
CA MET A 225 -8.61 37.11 22.61
C MET A 225 -7.47 38.05 22.20
N TYR A 226 -6.21 37.72 22.51
CA TYR A 226 -5.05 38.49 22.06
C TYR A 226 -4.96 38.55 20.52
N LEU A 227 -5.10 37.40 19.84
CA LEU A 227 -5.04 37.33 18.38
C LEU A 227 -6.15 38.14 17.70
N VAL A 228 -7.35 38.15 18.28
CA VAL A 228 -8.48 38.93 17.77
C VAL A 228 -8.36 40.41 18.16
N LYS A 229 -8.32 40.74 19.45
CA LYS A 229 -8.47 42.12 19.94
C LYS A 229 -7.22 42.95 19.74
N GLU A 230 -6.05 42.40 20.03
CA GLU A 230 -4.77 43.13 19.96
C GLU A 230 -4.17 43.05 18.55
N ARG A 231 -4.09 41.86 17.95
CA ARG A 231 -3.50 41.68 16.62
C ARG A 231 -4.47 41.96 15.46
N GLY A 232 -5.79 41.89 15.69
CA GLY A 232 -6.77 42.12 14.63
C GLY A 232 -6.83 41.00 13.59
N TYR A 233 -6.46 39.77 13.93
CA TYR A 233 -6.46 38.65 12.99
C TYR A 233 -7.82 37.95 12.89
N HIS A 234 -8.13 37.48 11.69
CA HIS A 234 -9.15 36.45 11.53
C HIS A 234 -8.67 35.17 12.21
N THR A 235 -9.41 34.68 13.21
CA THR A 235 -8.90 33.64 14.10
C THR A 235 -9.78 32.39 14.04
N THR A 236 -9.14 31.24 13.82
CA THR A 236 -9.77 29.92 13.86
C THR A 236 -9.24 29.14 15.05
N ILE A 237 -10.08 28.53 15.88
CA ILE A 237 -9.63 27.65 16.98
C ILE A 237 -9.75 26.19 16.54
N LYS A 238 -8.65 25.44 16.67
CA LYS A 238 -8.64 23.98 16.47
C LYS A 238 -9.34 23.30 17.66
N MET A 239 -10.28 22.43 17.34
CA MET A 239 -11.05 21.64 18.30
C MET A 239 -10.74 20.15 18.14
N ASN A 240 -10.44 19.49 19.27
CA ASN A 240 -10.04 18.09 19.30
C ASN A 240 -11.23 17.12 19.24
N PRO A 241 -11.03 15.91 18.71
CA PRO A 241 -12.10 14.92 18.57
C PRO A 241 -12.60 14.36 19.92
N THR A 242 -11.81 14.53 20.98
CA THR A 242 -12.14 14.19 22.38
C THR A 242 -13.40 14.89 22.89
N LEU A 243 -13.83 16.00 22.27
CA LEU A 243 -15.11 16.69 22.54
C LEU A 243 -16.35 15.79 22.36
N LEU A 244 -16.22 14.68 21.64
CA LEU A 244 -17.30 13.69 21.52
C LEU A 244 -17.59 13.02 22.88
N GLY A 245 -16.55 12.83 23.71
CA GLY A 245 -16.57 12.06 24.95
C GLY A 245 -16.03 10.64 24.75
N PRO A 246 -15.50 10.02 25.83
CA PRO A 246 -14.81 8.72 25.77
C PRO A 246 -15.71 7.59 25.25
N ASP A 247 -16.92 7.46 25.79
CA ASP A 247 -17.81 6.34 25.45
C ASP A 247 -18.22 6.36 23.98
N GLN A 248 -18.69 7.51 23.50
CA GLN A 248 -19.14 7.63 22.11
C GLN A 248 -17.98 7.53 21.12
N LEU A 249 -16.80 8.06 21.47
CA LEU A 249 -15.61 7.93 20.62
C LEU A 249 -15.19 6.46 20.49
N ARG A 250 -15.03 5.75 21.61
CA ARG A 250 -14.63 4.33 21.62
C ARG A 250 -15.69 3.45 20.98
N HIS A 251 -16.96 3.76 21.18
CA HIS A 251 -18.05 3.07 20.50
C HIS A 251 -17.91 3.16 18.97
N ILE A 252 -17.66 4.36 18.44
CA ILE A 252 -17.45 4.51 16.99
C ILE A 252 -16.15 3.80 16.57
N LEU A 253 -15.02 4.11 17.20
CA LEU A 253 -13.70 3.67 16.76
C LEU A 253 -13.50 2.15 16.89
N ASN A 254 -13.81 1.60 18.06
CA ASN A 254 -13.51 0.22 18.42
C ASN A 254 -14.70 -0.69 18.11
N ASP A 255 -15.91 -0.38 18.59
CA ASP A 255 -17.04 -1.30 18.44
C ASP A 255 -17.63 -1.30 17.02
N ARG A 256 -17.82 -0.12 16.42
CA ARG A 256 -18.48 0.02 15.11
C ARG A 256 -17.51 -0.12 13.94
N LEU A 257 -16.34 0.49 14.05
CA LEU A 257 -15.35 0.50 12.96
C LEU A 257 -14.31 -0.62 13.08
N GLY A 258 -14.11 -1.21 14.27
CA GLY A 258 -13.24 -2.36 14.48
C GLY A 258 -11.74 -2.04 14.51
N PHE A 259 -11.34 -0.79 14.80
CA PHE A 259 -9.92 -0.44 14.91
C PHE A 259 -9.37 -0.81 16.31
N GLU A 260 -8.13 -1.31 16.34
CA GLU A 260 -7.40 -1.65 17.58
C GLU A 260 -6.80 -0.42 18.28
N THR A 261 -6.91 0.76 17.66
CA THR A 261 -6.36 2.01 18.20
C THR A 261 -6.91 2.28 19.60
N ASN A 262 -6.00 2.41 20.57
CA ASN A 262 -6.35 2.71 21.95
C ASN A 262 -6.18 4.21 22.23
N VAL A 263 -7.28 4.88 22.54
CA VAL A 263 -7.28 6.28 23.01
C VAL A 263 -7.35 6.26 24.54
N PRO A 264 -6.29 6.71 25.25
CA PRO A 264 -6.23 6.62 26.71
C PRO A 264 -7.18 7.62 27.39
N ASP A 265 -7.54 7.38 28.64
CA ASP A 265 -8.45 8.28 29.40
C ASP A 265 -7.80 9.65 29.65
N GLU A 266 -6.48 9.68 29.78
CA GLU A 266 -5.65 10.88 29.94
C GLU A 266 -5.87 11.88 28.78
N ALA A 267 -6.05 11.38 27.55
CA ALA A 267 -6.33 12.23 26.40
C ALA A 267 -7.64 13.01 26.56
N PHE A 268 -8.66 12.41 27.18
CA PHE A 268 -9.91 13.10 27.51
C PHE A 268 -9.77 13.97 28.75
N GLY A 269 -8.94 13.56 29.72
CA GLY A 269 -8.69 14.26 30.97
C GLY A 269 -8.08 15.64 30.78
N HIS A 270 -7.07 15.74 29.92
CA HIS A 270 -6.29 16.95 29.70
C HIS A 270 -6.88 17.87 28.61
N ASP A 271 -7.60 17.33 27.63
CA ASP A 271 -8.21 18.13 26.57
C ASP A 271 -9.40 19.00 27.03
N LEU A 272 -9.68 20.02 26.22
CA LEU A 272 -10.81 20.93 26.36
C LEU A 272 -12.14 20.17 26.53
N LYS A 273 -12.89 20.51 27.60
CA LYS A 273 -14.21 19.93 27.85
C LYS A 273 -15.27 20.63 26.99
N TYR A 274 -16.35 19.90 26.70
CA TYR A 274 -17.40 20.38 25.80
C TYR A 274 -18.06 21.67 26.29
N ALA A 275 -18.42 21.77 27.57
CA ALA A 275 -19.06 22.95 28.13
C ALA A 275 -18.18 24.20 28.03
N ASP A 276 -16.89 24.08 28.40
CA ASP A 276 -15.92 25.17 28.29
C ASP A 276 -15.71 25.58 26.84
N GLY A 277 -15.61 24.59 25.92
CA GLY A 277 -15.52 24.86 24.49
C GLY A 277 -16.71 25.65 23.95
N VAL A 278 -17.94 25.33 24.36
CA VAL A 278 -19.13 26.10 24.00
C VAL A 278 -19.05 27.54 24.49
N GLN A 279 -18.55 27.76 25.72
CA GLN A 279 -18.41 29.10 26.28
C GLN A 279 -17.35 29.92 25.52
N ILE A 280 -16.19 29.34 25.25
CA ILE A 280 -15.12 29.97 24.45
C ILE A 280 -15.65 30.37 23.07
N ILE A 281 -16.40 29.49 22.40
CA ILE A 281 -16.98 29.78 21.08
C ILE A 281 -17.92 31.00 21.16
N LYS A 282 -18.77 31.10 22.19
CA LYS A 282 -19.68 32.25 22.38
C LYS A 282 -18.89 33.55 22.58
N ASN A 283 -17.89 33.53 23.47
CA ASN A 283 -17.07 34.69 23.80
C ASN A 283 -16.26 35.17 22.58
N MET A 284 -15.64 34.25 21.85
CA MET A 284 -14.83 34.58 20.67
C MET A 284 -15.65 35.10 19.51
N ARG A 285 -16.87 34.59 19.30
CA ARG A 285 -17.79 35.15 18.29
C ARG A 285 -18.15 36.60 18.60
N ALA A 286 -18.41 36.93 19.86
CA ALA A 286 -18.71 38.29 20.29
C ALA A 286 -17.49 39.21 20.08
N ALA A 287 -16.30 38.79 20.53
CA ALA A 287 -15.06 39.57 20.37
C ALA A 287 -14.70 39.80 18.89
N ALA A 288 -14.84 38.79 18.04
CA ALA A 288 -14.58 38.94 16.61
C ALA A 288 -15.57 39.89 15.93
N ALA A 289 -16.85 39.83 16.30
CA ALA A 289 -17.87 40.76 15.80
C ALA A 289 -17.59 42.21 16.24
N GLU A 290 -17.21 42.41 17.52
CA GLU A 290 -16.82 43.71 18.06
C GLU A 290 -15.62 44.32 17.31
N LYS A 291 -14.61 43.50 17.00
CA LYS A 291 -13.39 43.95 16.31
C LYS A 291 -13.56 44.07 14.78
N GLY A 292 -14.60 43.47 14.20
CA GLY A 292 -14.81 43.44 12.75
C GLY A 292 -14.02 42.35 12.01
N VAL A 293 -13.50 41.34 12.72
CA VAL A 293 -12.78 40.20 12.13
C VAL A 293 -13.68 38.97 12.04
N LYS A 294 -13.16 37.86 11.52
CA LYS A 294 -13.90 36.60 11.37
C LYS A 294 -13.38 35.58 12.38
N PHE A 295 -14.30 34.81 12.94
CA PHE A 295 -14.02 33.71 13.84
C PHE A 295 -14.55 32.41 13.26
N GLY A 296 -13.76 31.34 13.35
CA GLY A 296 -14.13 30.01 12.89
C GLY A 296 -13.59 28.89 13.77
N LEU A 297 -13.95 27.66 13.44
CA LEU A 297 -13.47 26.45 14.08
C LEU A 297 -12.76 25.57 13.07
N LYS A 298 -11.72 24.86 13.50
CA LYS A 298 -11.09 23.81 12.72
C LYS A 298 -11.29 22.47 13.42
N LEU A 299 -11.98 21.54 12.77
CA LEU A 299 -12.11 20.18 13.28
C LEU A 299 -10.92 19.34 12.83
N THR A 300 -10.28 18.78 13.86
CA THR A 300 -8.94 18.18 13.95
C THR A 300 -8.38 17.43 12.73
N ASN A 301 -7.05 17.35 12.71
CA ASN A 301 -6.26 16.52 11.80
C ASN A 301 -5.85 15.18 12.44
N THR A 302 -5.88 15.09 13.78
CA THR A 302 -5.29 13.98 14.56
C THR A 302 -6.08 13.66 15.85
N LEU A 303 -5.86 12.47 16.38
CA LEU A 303 -6.38 11.97 17.66
C LEU A 303 -5.25 11.28 18.43
N GLU A 304 -4.96 11.71 19.65
CA GLU A 304 -3.95 11.08 20.49
C GLU A 304 -4.27 9.61 20.78
N SER A 305 -3.26 8.74 20.76
CA SER A 305 -3.42 7.29 20.90
C SER A 305 -2.15 6.64 21.44
N VAL A 306 -2.29 5.50 22.11
CA VAL A 306 -1.16 4.70 22.57
C VAL A 306 -0.45 4.07 21.37
N ASN A 307 0.88 4.18 21.32
CA ASN A 307 1.68 3.57 20.27
C ASN A 307 1.69 2.03 20.41
N HIS A 308 1.17 1.35 19.40
CA HIS A 308 1.18 -0.11 19.26
C HIS A 308 1.94 -0.57 18.00
N LYS A 309 2.59 0.36 17.30
CA LYS A 309 3.30 0.12 16.04
C LYS A 309 4.78 -0.11 16.30
N THR A 310 5.38 -1.03 15.54
CA THR A 310 6.83 -1.32 15.60
C THR A 310 7.65 -0.46 14.63
N ILE A 311 7.01 0.39 13.83
CA ILE A 311 7.68 1.24 12.83
C ILE A 311 8.32 2.48 13.45
N PHE A 312 7.78 2.95 14.57
CA PHE A 312 8.31 4.10 15.31
C PHE A 312 9.39 3.65 16.31
N PRO A 313 10.29 4.55 16.71
CA PRO A 313 11.30 4.25 17.71
C PRO A 313 10.70 3.68 19.02
N PRO A 314 11.32 2.68 19.67
CA PRO A 314 10.75 2.00 20.85
C PRO A 314 10.46 2.91 22.06
N ASN A 315 11.08 4.10 22.11
CA ASN A 315 10.84 5.10 23.15
C ASN A 315 9.55 5.92 22.93
N GLU A 316 8.95 5.87 21.75
CA GLU A 316 7.68 6.54 21.46
C GLU A 316 6.52 5.73 22.05
N LYS A 317 5.96 6.21 23.16
CA LYS A 317 4.82 5.57 23.84
C LYS A 317 3.47 6.04 23.31
N MET A 318 3.44 7.24 22.73
CA MET A 318 2.24 7.91 22.22
C MET A 318 2.39 8.19 20.74
N MET A 319 1.26 8.28 20.04
CA MET A 319 1.19 8.66 18.64
C MET A 319 -0.15 9.33 18.34
N TYR A 320 -0.31 9.84 17.12
CA TYR A 320 -1.50 10.58 16.70
C TYR A 320 -2.17 9.89 15.51
N MET A 321 -3.37 9.37 15.71
CA MET A 321 -4.19 8.73 14.68
C MET A 321 -4.85 9.77 13.76
N SER A 322 -4.87 9.51 12.45
CA SER A 322 -5.52 10.30 11.42
C SER A 322 -6.11 9.44 10.30
N GLY A 323 -6.58 10.05 9.22
CA GLY A 323 -7.11 9.34 8.06
C GLY A 323 -8.54 8.84 8.25
N ARG A 324 -8.90 7.76 7.55
CA ARG A 324 -10.30 7.32 7.39
C ARG A 324 -10.99 6.93 8.71
N ALA A 325 -10.24 6.42 9.70
CA ALA A 325 -10.76 6.08 11.02
C ALA A 325 -11.24 7.31 11.80
N LEU A 326 -10.61 8.46 11.58
CA LEU A 326 -10.95 9.72 12.25
C LEU A 326 -12.19 10.39 11.68
N HIS A 327 -12.57 10.06 10.44
CA HIS A 327 -13.64 10.76 9.73
C HIS A 327 -15.01 10.64 10.42
N PRO A 328 -15.52 9.44 10.77
CA PRO A 328 -16.81 9.31 11.44
C PRO A 328 -16.84 9.98 12.82
N ILE A 329 -15.72 10.00 13.54
CA ILE A 329 -15.61 10.66 14.85
C ILE A 329 -15.77 12.17 14.68
N SER A 330 -14.94 12.77 13.83
CA SER A 330 -14.90 14.23 13.68
C SER A 330 -16.16 14.80 13.02
N ILE A 331 -16.81 14.08 12.10
CA ILE A 331 -18.09 14.53 11.54
C ILE A 331 -19.21 14.49 12.59
N ASN A 332 -19.16 13.56 13.55
CA ASN A 332 -20.10 13.52 14.67
C ASN A 332 -19.82 14.64 15.69
N VAL A 333 -18.55 15.03 15.90
CA VAL A 333 -18.20 16.25 16.65
C VAL A 333 -18.75 17.50 15.94
N ALA A 334 -18.63 17.57 14.61
CA ALA A 334 -19.20 18.67 13.82
C ALA A 334 -20.71 18.77 14.02
N ALA A 335 -21.42 17.64 13.93
CA ALA A 335 -22.86 17.58 14.15
C ALA A 335 -23.24 18.01 15.57
N LYS A 336 -22.51 17.54 16.59
CA LYS A 336 -22.72 17.91 18.00
C LYS A 336 -22.57 19.42 18.22
N LEU A 337 -21.52 20.03 17.68
CA LEU A 337 -21.31 21.49 17.76
C LEU A 337 -22.35 22.27 16.96
N GLN A 338 -22.64 21.89 15.72
CA GLN A 338 -23.62 22.61 14.92
C GLN A 338 -25.05 22.51 15.47
N ASN A 339 -25.38 21.44 16.19
CA ASN A 339 -26.66 21.35 16.91
C ASN A 339 -26.78 22.40 18.03
N GLU A 340 -25.72 22.60 18.81
CA GLU A 340 -25.67 23.60 19.89
C GLU A 340 -25.80 25.04 19.36
N PHE A 341 -25.29 25.29 18.15
CA PHE A 341 -25.21 26.64 17.56
C PHE A 341 -26.13 26.83 16.34
N ASP A 342 -27.13 25.96 16.19
CA ASP A 342 -28.17 26.04 15.17
C ASP A 342 -27.65 26.15 13.72
N GLY A 343 -26.56 25.44 13.41
CA GLY A 343 -25.94 25.42 12.08
C GLY A 343 -25.12 26.67 11.74
N MET A 344 -24.96 27.62 12.67
CA MET A 344 -24.34 28.93 12.39
C MET A 344 -22.82 28.94 12.55
N LEU A 345 -22.17 27.84 12.93
CA LEU A 345 -20.72 27.81 13.07
C LEU A 345 -20.04 27.76 11.71
N ASP A 346 -18.97 28.51 11.58
CA ASP A 346 -18.07 28.47 10.45
C ASP A 346 -16.96 27.44 10.74
N ILE A 347 -16.98 26.31 10.02
CA ILE A 347 -16.15 25.15 10.32
C ILE A 347 -15.27 24.79 9.11
N SER A 348 -13.95 24.83 9.31
CA SER A 348 -12.95 24.14 8.49
C SER A 348 -12.71 22.71 9.00
N PHE A 349 -12.30 21.80 8.12
CA PHE A 349 -12.25 20.37 8.45
C PHE A 349 -11.10 19.64 7.73
N SER A 350 -10.48 18.66 8.41
CA SER A 350 -9.41 17.84 7.82
C SER A 350 -9.55 16.32 8.04
N ALA A 351 -10.14 15.91 9.15
CA ALA A 351 -10.25 14.53 9.60
C ALA A 351 -10.73 13.51 8.54
N GLY A 352 -9.80 12.87 7.86
CA GLY A 352 -10.07 11.82 6.87
C GLY A 352 -10.86 12.28 5.65
N ALA A 353 -10.77 13.57 5.29
CA ALA A 353 -11.35 14.08 4.04
C ALA A 353 -10.64 13.48 2.82
N ASP A 354 -11.44 12.99 1.88
CA ASP A 354 -11.02 12.30 0.66
C ASP A 354 -11.85 12.72 -0.57
N CYS A 355 -11.43 12.31 -1.78
CA CYS A 355 -12.14 12.70 -3.00
C CYS A 355 -13.60 12.22 -3.04
N PHE A 356 -13.94 11.11 -2.35
CA PHE A 356 -15.28 10.53 -2.38
C PHE A 356 -16.23 11.09 -1.33
N ASN A 357 -15.70 11.62 -0.21
CA ASN A 357 -16.51 12.24 0.83
C ASN A 357 -16.58 13.77 0.74
N LEU A 358 -15.69 14.42 0.00
CA LEU A 358 -15.68 15.89 -0.16
C LEU A 358 -17.07 16.47 -0.48
N PRO A 359 -17.84 15.96 -1.48
CA PRO A 359 -19.14 16.54 -1.80
C PRO A 359 -20.11 16.55 -0.61
N LYS A 360 -20.10 15.49 0.21
CA LYS A 360 -20.97 15.37 1.39
C LYS A 360 -20.55 16.34 2.50
N ILE A 361 -19.25 16.58 2.64
CA ILE A 361 -18.72 17.54 3.62
C ILE A 361 -19.12 18.97 3.20
N ILE A 362 -18.96 19.33 1.92
CA ILE A 362 -19.34 20.65 1.40
C ILE A 362 -20.87 20.85 1.51
N ALA A 363 -21.67 19.83 1.17
CA ALA A 363 -23.13 19.88 1.32
C ALA A 363 -23.58 20.03 2.78
N ALA A 364 -22.77 19.59 3.74
CA ALA A 364 -22.96 19.81 5.18
C ALA A 364 -22.55 21.22 5.64
N GLY A 365 -22.18 22.12 4.72
CA GLY A 365 -21.81 23.51 4.99
C GLY A 365 -20.40 23.70 5.53
N ILE A 366 -19.62 22.64 5.67
CA ILE A 366 -18.27 22.64 6.24
C ILE A 366 -17.26 23.00 5.14
N LYS A 367 -16.52 24.10 5.32
CA LYS A 367 -15.53 24.64 4.37
C LYS A 367 -14.66 25.74 5.02
N PRO A 368 -13.38 25.90 4.63
CA PRO A 368 -12.65 25.12 3.64
C PRO A 368 -12.18 23.75 4.18
N ILE A 369 -11.85 22.84 3.27
CA ILE A 369 -11.37 21.49 3.60
C ILE A 369 -9.87 21.41 3.40
N THR A 370 -9.13 20.97 4.41
CA THR A 370 -7.69 20.75 4.29
C THR A 370 -7.31 19.30 4.42
N VAL A 371 -6.36 18.85 3.62
CA VAL A 371 -6.01 17.43 3.49
C VAL A 371 -4.54 17.21 3.83
N CYS A 372 -4.24 16.10 4.48
CA CYS A 372 -2.87 15.63 4.68
C CYS A 372 -2.76 14.11 4.45
N SER A 373 -3.48 13.30 5.23
CA SER A 373 -3.33 11.83 5.17
C SER A 373 -3.62 11.24 3.79
N ASP A 374 -4.59 11.78 3.05
CA ASP A 374 -4.86 11.31 1.69
C ASP A 374 -3.72 11.71 0.72
N VAL A 375 -3.19 12.93 0.82
CA VAL A 375 -2.06 13.41 -0.01
C VAL A 375 -0.75 12.66 0.32
N LEU A 376 -0.60 12.09 1.52
CA LEU A 376 0.51 11.19 1.86
C LEU A 376 0.36 9.78 1.26
N LYS A 377 -0.82 9.41 0.73
CA LYS A 377 -1.04 8.13 0.05
C LYS A 377 -0.66 8.19 -1.45
N PRO A 378 -0.44 7.03 -2.11
CA PRO A 378 -0.10 6.96 -3.53
C PRO A 378 -1.03 7.76 -4.45
N GLY A 379 -0.48 8.63 -5.29
CA GLY A 379 -1.22 9.61 -6.09
C GLY A 379 -0.93 11.06 -5.63
N GLY A 380 -0.53 11.22 -4.37
CA GLY A 380 0.10 12.46 -3.90
C GLY A 380 -0.76 13.71 -4.07
N TYR A 381 -0.10 14.83 -4.35
CA TYR A 381 -0.74 16.11 -4.64
C TYR A 381 -1.70 16.03 -5.83
N GLY A 382 -1.36 15.26 -6.88
CA GLY A 382 -2.15 15.15 -8.12
C GLY A 382 -3.57 14.64 -7.90
N ARG A 383 -3.82 13.91 -6.80
CA ARG A 383 -5.18 13.44 -6.46
C ARG A 383 -6.17 14.56 -6.19
N GLN A 384 -5.70 15.76 -5.82
CA GLN A 384 -6.59 16.90 -5.54
C GLN A 384 -7.43 17.33 -6.75
N LEU A 385 -6.99 17.05 -7.99
CA LEU A 385 -7.85 17.24 -9.15
C LEU A 385 -9.10 16.37 -9.10
N GLN A 386 -8.97 15.12 -8.63
CA GLN A 386 -10.12 14.22 -8.49
C GLN A 386 -11.10 14.76 -7.44
N TYR A 387 -10.64 15.38 -6.36
CA TYR A 387 -11.53 16.02 -5.37
C TYR A 387 -12.45 17.05 -6.05
N LEU A 388 -11.87 17.91 -6.88
CA LEU A 388 -12.63 18.96 -7.58
C LEU A 388 -13.54 18.38 -8.66
N GLN A 389 -13.12 17.32 -9.35
CA GLN A 389 -13.95 16.61 -10.33
C GLN A 389 -15.18 15.96 -9.67
N GLU A 390 -15.00 15.28 -8.54
CA GLU A 390 -16.11 14.65 -7.80
C GLU A 390 -17.07 15.71 -7.23
N LEU A 391 -16.55 16.86 -6.77
CA LEU A 391 -17.38 17.98 -6.32
C LEU A 391 -18.17 18.61 -7.49
N ASP A 392 -17.51 18.91 -8.61
CA ASP A 392 -18.17 19.46 -9.81
C ASP A 392 -19.27 18.52 -10.33
N GLN A 393 -19.01 17.21 -10.38
CA GLN A 393 -20.00 16.21 -10.78
C GLN A 393 -21.20 16.17 -9.81
N ALA A 394 -20.94 16.20 -8.50
CA ALA A 394 -22.01 16.22 -7.50
C ALA A 394 -22.85 17.51 -7.58
N MET A 395 -22.23 18.67 -7.78
CA MET A 395 -22.94 19.94 -7.95
C MET A 395 -23.80 19.95 -9.21
N LYS A 396 -23.30 19.40 -10.32
CA LYS A 396 -24.08 19.22 -11.55
C LYS A 396 -25.27 18.28 -11.38
N ALA A 397 -25.09 17.17 -10.66
CA ALA A 397 -26.17 16.22 -10.37
C ALA A 397 -27.32 16.88 -9.59
N GLU A 398 -27.00 17.85 -8.73
CA GLU A 398 -27.97 18.64 -7.97
C GLU A 398 -28.41 19.93 -8.69
N ASN A 399 -28.00 20.16 -9.95
CA ASN A 399 -28.27 21.38 -10.72
C ASN A 399 -27.88 22.69 -9.98
N ALA A 400 -26.73 22.69 -9.31
CA ALA A 400 -26.25 23.83 -8.53
C ALA A 400 -25.14 24.60 -9.26
N GLY A 401 -25.32 25.92 -9.41
CA GLY A 401 -24.34 26.84 -9.98
C GLY A 401 -23.32 27.38 -8.97
N ASN A 402 -23.58 27.22 -7.67
CA ASN A 402 -22.68 27.62 -6.58
C ASN A 402 -22.84 26.72 -5.34
N ILE A 403 -21.92 26.85 -4.37
CA ILE A 403 -21.93 26.03 -3.14
C ILE A 403 -23.23 26.16 -2.34
N ASP A 404 -23.82 27.36 -2.26
CA ASP A 404 -25.03 27.57 -1.44
C ASP A 404 -26.25 26.90 -2.07
N GLU A 405 -26.41 27.00 -3.39
CA GLU A 405 -27.39 26.23 -4.16
C GLU A 405 -27.19 24.72 -3.97
N PHE A 406 -25.94 24.25 -3.99
CA PHE A 406 -25.63 22.84 -3.78
C PHE A 406 -26.07 22.35 -2.38
N ILE A 407 -25.78 23.12 -1.33
CA ILE A 407 -26.22 22.81 0.03
C ILE A 407 -27.76 22.73 0.12
N LEU A 408 -28.45 23.70 -0.48
CA LEU A 408 -29.92 23.77 -0.46
C LEU A 408 -30.55 22.60 -1.22
N ASN A 409 -30.10 22.35 -2.45
CA ASN A 409 -30.64 21.30 -3.32
C ASN A 409 -30.37 19.90 -2.73
N PHE A 410 -29.15 19.66 -2.24
CA PHE A 410 -28.78 18.37 -1.64
C PHE A 410 -29.58 18.03 -0.38
N ALA A 411 -30.09 19.04 0.34
CA ALA A 411 -30.95 18.83 1.51
C ALA A 411 -32.32 18.25 1.13
N GLY A 412 -32.79 18.46 -0.11
CA GLY A 412 -34.06 17.94 -0.59
C GLY A 412 -35.28 18.42 0.21
N CYS A 413 -35.19 19.59 0.83
CA CYS A 413 -36.26 20.16 1.66
C CYS A 413 -36.61 21.59 1.23
N SER A 414 -37.78 22.08 1.61
CA SER A 414 -38.26 23.44 1.28
C SER A 414 -37.56 24.57 2.06
N CYS A 415 -36.48 24.28 2.77
CA CYS A 415 -35.73 25.25 3.56
C CYS A 415 -35.03 26.27 2.65
N LYS A 416 -35.36 27.55 2.82
CA LYS A 416 -34.71 28.66 2.09
C LYS A 416 -33.42 29.17 2.73
N LYS A 417 -33.07 28.68 3.93
CA LYS A 417 -31.89 29.12 4.69
C LYS A 417 -30.75 28.10 4.56
N THR A 418 -29.62 28.51 3.98
CA THR A 418 -28.48 27.62 3.71
C THR A 418 -27.92 26.95 4.97
N HIS A 419 -27.79 27.67 6.09
CA HIS A 419 -27.26 27.08 7.35
C HIS A 419 -28.17 25.98 7.95
N LYS A 420 -29.48 26.10 7.77
CA LYS A 420 -30.44 25.06 8.21
C LYS A 420 -30.38 23.83 7.31
N ALA A 421 -30.28 24.04 5.99
CA ALA A 421 -30.09 22.95 5.02
C ALA A 421 -28.77 22.21 5.27
N ALA A 422 -27.68 22.95 5.51
CA ALA A 422 -26.37 22.40 5.91
C ALA A 422 -26.47 21.53 7.19
N LEU A 423 -27.17 22.00 8.22
CA LEU A 423 -27.37 21.24 9.46
C LEU A 423 -28.15 19.94 9.23
N ILE A 424 -29.18 19.94 8.39
CA ILE A 424 -29.93 18.74 8.00
C ILE A 424 -29.01 17.74 7.30
N ASN A 425 -28.25 18.22 6.32
CA ASN A 425 -27.27 17.42 5.59
C ASN A 425 -26.23 16.80 6.52
N LEU A 426 -25.70 17.60 7.47
CA LEU A 426 -24.72 17.16 8.44
C LEU A 426 -25.25 16.06 9.36
N ARG A 427 -26.47 16.21 9.91
CA ARG A 427 -27.09 15.19 10.76
C ARG A 427 -27.25 13.86 10.03
N ARG A 428 -27.77 13.91 8.80
CA ARG A 428 -27.93 12.73 7.93
C ARG A 428 -26.57 12.09 7.65
N TYR A 429 -25.57 12.90 7.31
CA TYR A 429 -24.24 12.40 6.98
C TYR A 429 -23.51 11.79 8.18
N ALA A 430 -23.55 12.44 9.34
CA ALA A 430 -22.91 11.95 10.56
C ALA A 430 -23.42 10.58 11.01
N GLY A 431 -24.75 10.35 10.93
CA GLY A 431 -25.34 9.03 11.20
C GLY A 431 -24.97 7.98 10.16
N ALA A 432 -24.94 8.35 8.87
CA ALA A 432 -24.57 7.43 7.80
C ALA A 432 -23.08 7.03 7.84
N ALA A 433 -22.19 7.94 8.26
CA ALA A 433 -20.76 7.70 8.31
C ALA A 433 -20.38 6.54 9.25
N ILE A 434 -21.05 6.38 10.38
CA ILE A 434 -20.79 5.30 11.36
C ILE A 434 -21.03 3.90 10.75
N ASN A 435 -21.97 3.81 9.81
CA ASN A 435 -22.38 2.54 9.20
C ASN A 435 -21.75 2.28 7.84
N ASN A 436 -20.97 3.22 7.31
CA ASN A 436 -20.38 3.10 5.98
C ASN A 436 -19.21 2.08 6.00
N PRO A 437 -19.29 0.99 5.21
CA PRO A 437 -18.24 -0.02 5.17
C PRO A 437 -16.85 0.53 4.81
N ALA A 438 -16.77 1.63 4.06
CA ALA A 438 -15.49 2.24 3.67
C ALA A 438 -14.63 2.70 4.87
N TYR A 439 -15.24 2.92 6.03
CA TYR A 439 -14.55 3.34 7.25
C TYR A 439 -14.23 2.18 8.20
N ARG A 440 -14.66 0.94 7.92
CA ARG A 440 -14.41 -0.22 8.79
C ARG A 440 -13.02 -0.81 8.57
N LYS A 441 -12.38 -1.33 9.62
CA LYS A 441 -11.04 -1.92 9.54
C LYS A 441 -10.97 -3.06 8.52
N ASP A 442 -11.95 -3.94 8.53
CA ASP A 442 -12.09 -5.13 7.68
C ASP A 442 -12.30 -4.84 6.18
N SER A 443 -12.63 -3.61 5.80
CA SER A 443 -12.79 -3.23 4.39
C SER A 443 -11.47 -3.18 3.61
N LYS A 444 -10.32 -3.17 4.30
CA LYS A 444 -9.00 -3.19 3.67
C LYS A 444 -8.51 -4.62 3.51
N THR A 445 -8.07 -4.97 2.30
CA THR A 445 -7.50 -6.28 2.00
C THR A 445 -5.99 -6.31 2.27
N GLY A 446 -5.57 -7.16 3.20
CA GLY A 446 -4.15 -7.38 3.54
C GLY A 446 -3.52 -6.23 4.35
N ASP A 447 -2.47 -6.56 5.10
CA ASP A 447 -1.82 -5.60 6.00
C ASP A 447 -0.85 -4.68 5.28
N SER A 448 -0.04 -5.21 4.36
CA SER A 448 1.08 -4.49 3.73
C SER A 448 1.33 -4.95 2.29
N VAL A 449 1.78 -4.02 1.45
CA VAL A 449 2.23 -4.31 0.08
C VAL A 449 3.68 -4.79 -0.01
N LYS A 450 4.44 -4.74 1.09
CA LYS A 450 5.84 -5.16 1.13
C LYS A 450 5.98 -6.66 0.84
N THR A 451 6.98 -6.98 0.02
CA THR A 451 7.50 -8.32 -0.22
C THR A 451 8.90 -8.47 0.38
N ASP A 452 9.45 -9.68 0.39
CA ASP A 452 10.83 -9.99 0.80
C ASP A 452 11.90 -9.58 -0.24
N ARG A 453 11.49 -9.02 -1.38
CA ARG A 453 12.40 -8.53 -2.42
C ARG A 453 13.22 -7.35 -1.90
N LYS A 454 14.55 -7.45 -1.90
CA LYS A 454 15.43 -6.34 -1.52
C LYS A 454 15.30 -5.15 -2.48
N LEU A 455 15.33 -3.93 -1.93
CA LEU A 455 15.39 -2.72 -2.73
C LEU A 455 16.83 -2.47 -3.19
N THR A 456 17.02 -2.29 -4.49
CA THR A 456 18.32 -2.02 -5.12
C THR A 456 18.42 -0.55 -5.54
N ALA A 457 19.66 -0.03 -5.65
CA ALA A 457 19.92 1.35 -6.11
C ALA A 457 19.32 1.60 -7.50
N PHE A 458 19.53 0.66 -8.43
CA PHE A 458 18.93 0.63 -9.78
C PHE A 458 17.98 -0.57 -9.94
N ASP A 459 17.07 -0.53 -10.91
CA ASP A 459 16.16 -1.62 -11.28
C ASP A 459 15.11 -2.01 -10.21
N CYS A 460 14.50 -1.00 -9.58
CA CYS A 460 13.53 -1.21 -8.50
C CYS A 460 12.08 -1.50 -8.93
N VAL A 461 11.71 -1.36 -10.21
CA VAL A 461 10.34 -1.57 -10.70
C VAL A 461 9.99 -3.06 -10.71
N HIS A 462 8.97 -3.46 -9.96
CA HIS A 462 8.46 -4.82 -9.97
C HIS A 462 7.07 -4.89 -9.35
N ALA A 463 6.19 -5.67 -9.96
CA ALA A 463 4.84 -5.82 -9.42
C ALA A 463 4.82 -6.81 -8.24
N PRO A 464 4.35 -6.40 -7.05
CA PRO A 464 4.34 -7.27 -5.87
C PRO A 464 3.45 -8.51 -6.04
N CYS A 465 2.43 -8.43 -6.89
CA CYS A 465 1.56 -9.55 -7.23
C CYS A 465 2.26 -10.67 -8.02
N ILE A 466 3.31 -10.34 -8.80
CA ILE A 466 4.14 -11.34 -9.49
C ILE A 466 5.07 -12.00 -8.47
N HIS A 467 5.81 -11.19 -7.70
CA HIS A 467 6.78 -11.66 -6.71
C HIS A 467 6.17 -12.60 -5.66
N THR A 468 4.99 -12.25 -5.15
CA THR A 468 4.32 -13.00 -4.09
C THR A 468 3.68 -14.29 -4.61
N CYS A 469 3.37 -14.35 -5.90
CA CYS A 469 2.75 -15.53 -6.49
C CYS A 469 3.79 -16.66 -6.61
N PRO A 470 3.60 -17.82 -5.95
CA PRO A 470 4.56 -18.92 -6.03
C PRO A 470 4.78 -19.47 -7.45
N ALA A 471 3.78 -19.31 -8.33
CA ALA A 471 3.86 -19.67 -9.75
C ALA A 471 4.40 -18.54 -10.64
N GLY A 472 4.72 -17.36 -10.09
CA GLY A 472 5.26 -16.23 -10.86
C GLY A 472 4.30 -15.62 -11.90
N GLN A 473 2.99 -15.75 -11.68
CA GLN A 473 1.96 -15.33 -12.64
C GLN A 473 2.10 -13.84 -13.04
N ASP A 474 2.16 -13.54 -14.34
CA ASP A 474 2.21 -12.18 -14.89
C ASP A 474 0.85 -11.45 -14.83
N VAL A 475 0.44 -11.10 -13.60
CA VAL A 475 -0.84 -10.43 -13.33
C VAL A 475 -1.03 -9.15 -14.14
N PRO A 476 -0.09 -8.19 -14.15
CA PRO A 476 -0.31 -6.94 -14.86
C PRO A 476 -0.56 -7.11 -16.36
N SER A 477 0.04 -8.13 -16.99
CA SER A 477 -0.09 -8.35 -18.43
C SER A 477 -1.44 -8.96 -18.80
N TYR A 478 -1.95 -9.96 -18.08
CA TYR A 478 -3.29 -10.48 -18.38
C TYR A 478 -4.39 -9.49 -17.99
N MET A 479 -4.15 -8.66 -16.97
CA MET A 479 -5.05 -7.54 -16.64
C MET A 479 -5.13 -6.54 -17.80
N TYR A 480 -3.98 -6.15 -18.36
CA TYR A 480 -3.92 -5.26 -19.51
C TYR A 480 -4.74 -5.81 -20.69
N TYR A 481 -4.50 -7.06 -21.10
CA TYR A 481 -5.23 -7.66 -22.21
C TYR A 481 -6.73 -7.82 -21.93
N THR A 482 -7.10 -8.14 -20.68
CA THR A 482 -8.51 -8.20 -20.27
C THR A 482 -9.19 -6.85 -20.40
N ALA A 483 -8.57 -5.76 -19.94
CA ALA A 483 -9.08 -4.41 -20.10
C ALA A 483 -9.33 -4.05 -21.57
N GLN A 484 -8.42 -4.46 -22.47
CA GLN A 484 -8.53 -4.26 -23.92
C GLN A 484 -9.55 -5.20 -24.61
N GLY A 485 -10.09 -6.20 -23.90
CA GLY A 485 -10.97 -7.21 -24.48
C GLY A 485 -10.24 -8.31 -25.27
N ASP A 486 -8.90 -8.36 -25.24
CA ASP A 486 -8.10 -9.39 -25.90
C ASP A 486 -7.92 -10.61 -24.97
N TYR A 487 -9.02 -11.33 -24.74
CA TYR A 487 -9.03 -12.45 -23.81
C TYR A 487 -8.10 -13.58 -24.24
N LYS A 488 -7.84 -13.73 -25.55
CA LYS A 488 -6.95 -14.77 -26.08
C LYS A 488 -5.53 -14.55 -25.59
N LYS A 489 -5.00 -13.33 -25.75
CA LYS A 489 -3.68 -13.00 -25.20
C LYS A 489 -3.67 -13.04 -23.67
N ALA A 490 -4.74 -12.62 -23.01
CA ALA A 490 -4.85 -12.74 -21.55
C ALA A 490 -4.71 -14.20 -21.09
N TYR A 491 -5.38 -15.14 -21.77
CA TYR A 491 -5.30 -16.56 -21.50
C TYR A 491 -3.91 -17.14 -21.80
N GLU A 492 -3.30 -16.77 -22.93
CA GLU A 492 -1.92 -17.16 -23.28
C GLU A 492 -0.90 -16.71 -22.22
N VAL A 493 -1.03 -15.47 -21.72
CA VAL A 493 -0.21 -14.95 -20.62
C VAL A 493 -0.40 -15.77 -19.34
N ILE A 494 -1.64 -16.18 -19.04
CA ILE A 494 -1.90 -17.01 -17.85
C ILE A 494 -1.19 -18.37 -17.98
N MET A 495 -1.37 -19.05 -19.13
CA MET A 495 -0.87 -20.40 -19.36
C MET A 495 0.65 -20.53 -19.34
N ARG A 496 1.40 -19.47 -19.63
CA ARG A 496 2.88 -19.48 -19.54
C ARG A 496 3.42 -19.92 -18.18
N ASN A 497 2.71 -19.56 -17.12
CA ASN A 497 3.15 -19.81 -15.75
C ASN A 497 2.21 -20.75 -14.99
N ASN A 498 0.97 -20.89 -15.45
CA ASN A 498 -0.08 -21.55 -14.72
C ASN A 498 -0.76 -22.63 -15.58
N PRO A 499 -0.47 -23.91 -15.31
CA PRO A 499 -1.04 -25.04 -16.05
C PRO A 499 -2.49 -25.35 -15.68
N MET A 500 -2.99 -24.79 -14.57
CA MET A 500 -4.32 -25.07 -14.03
C MET A 500 -5.12 -23.78 -13.76
N PRO A 501 -5.37 -22.95 -14.80
CA PRO A 501 -6.03 -21.67 -14.62
C PRO A 501 -7.49 -21.77 -14.19
N ASN A 502 -8.19 -22.88 -14.45
CA ASN A 502 -9.58 -23.04 -14.03
C ASN A 502 -9.65 -23.34 -12.54
N VAL A 503 -8.83 -24.28 -12.05
CA VAL A 503 -8.71 -24.57 -10.62
C VAL A 503 -8.20 -23.34 -9.84
N LEU A 504 -7.09 -22.74 -10.26
CA LEU A 504 -6.52 -21.55 -9.60
C LEU A 504 -7.35 -20.27 -9.84
N GLY A 505 -8.31 -20.28 -10.75
CA GLY A 505 -9.32 -19.23 -10.90
C GLY A 505 -10.41 -19.33 -9.83
N MET A 506 -10.66 -20.52 -9.28
CA MET A 506 -11.75 -20.71 -8.31
C MET A 506 -11.27 -20.71 -6.86
N VAL A 507 -10.13 -21.34 -6.57
CA VAL A 507 -9.73 -21.67 -5.18
C VAL A 507 -8.30 -21.29 -4.81
N CYS A 508 -7.67 -20.40 -5.58
CA CYS A 508 -6.40 -19.82 -5.19
C CYS A 508 -6.57 -18.98 -3.91
N ASP A 509 -5.61 -19.11 -2.99
CA ASP A 509 -5.43 -18.29 -1.77
C ASP A 509 -5.00 -16.84 -2.09
N HIS A 510 -4.79 -16.55 -3.38
CA HIS A 510 -4.71 -15.21 -3.98
C HIS A 510 -3.85 -14.21 -3.20
N GLN A 511 -2.71 -14.65 -2.66
CA GLN A 511 -1.76 -13.82 -1.91
C GLN A 511 -1.31 -12.56 -2.68
N CYS A 512 -1.37 -12.62 -4.01
CA CYS A 512 -1.17 -11.49 -4.90
C CYS A 512 -2.13 -10.30 -4.66
N GLN A 513 -3.36 -10.53 -4.19
CA GLN A 513 -4.33 -9.47 -3.86
C GLN A 513 -3.97 -8.77 -2.55
N HIS A 514 -3.54 -9.53 -1.54
CA HIS A 514 -3.10 -8.97 -0.25
C HIS A 514 -1.87 -8.08 -0.35
N ARG A 515 -1.05 -8.26 -1.40
CA ARG A 515 0.11 -7.40 -1.70
C ARG A 515 -0.15 -6.40 -2.83
N CYS A 516 -1.36 -6.31 -3.34
CA CYS A 516 -1.68 -5.43 -4.46
C CYS A 516 -1.50 -3.96 -4.04
N THR A 517 -0.70 -3.20 -4.78
CA THR A 517 -0.46 -1.76 -4.52
C THR A 517 -1.74 -0.94 -4.52
N ARG A 518 -2.78 -1.39 -5.23
CA ARG A 518 -4.10 -0.74 -5.29
C ARG A 518 -4.80 -0.66 -3.92
N SER A 519 -4.50 -1.57 -2.99
CA SER A 519 -5.00 -1.53 -1.61
C SER A 519 -4.64 -0.25 -0.84
N ASN A 520 -3.60 0.47 -1.26
CA ASN A 520 -3.20 1.76 -0.69
C ASN A 520 -3.94 2.96 -1.30
N TYR A 521 -4.67 2.74 -2.40
CA TYR A 521 -5.51 3.74 -3.07
C TYR A 521 -6.97 3.59 -2.64
N ASP A 522 -7.51 2.39 -2.86
CA ASP A 522 -8.91 2.08 -2.66
C ASP A 522 -9.09 0.63 -2.19
N SER A 523 -9.29 -0.32 -3.09
CA SER A 523 -9.38 -1.75 -2.79
C SER A 523 -8.48 -2.57 -3.70
N SER A 524 -8.07 -3.77 -3.29
CA SER A 524 -7.32 -4.66 -4.18
C SER A 524 -8.12 -5.03 -5.42
N LEU A 525 -7.41 -5.46 -6.47
CA LEU A 525 -8.04 -6.03 -7.66
C LEU A 525 -8.61 -7.42 -7.34
N LEU A 526 -9.71 -7.80 -8.00
CA LEU A 526 -10.22 -9.18 -8.04
C LEU A 526 -9.40 -10.06 -9.00
N ILE A 527 -8.14 -10.27 -8.65
CA ILE A 527 -7.12 -10.97 -9.45
C ILE A 527 -7.52 -12.41 -9.76
N ARG A 528 -8.06 -13.12 -8.78
CA ARG A 528 -8.51 -14.51 -8.92
C ARG A 528 -9.75 -14.59 -9.81
N GLU A 529 -10.71 -13.69 -9.62
CA GLU A 529 -12.00 -13.70 -10.31
C GLU A 529 -11.83 -13.30 -11.79
N ILE A 530 -10.94 -12.35 -12.10
CA ILE A 530 -10.55 -12.05 -13.48
C ILE A 530 -9.89 -13.27 -14.13
N LYS A 531 -9.00 -13.97 -13.42
CA LYS A 531 -8.40 -15.22 -13.93
C LYS A 531 -9.49 -16.26 -14.22
N ARG A 532 -10.47 -16.42 -13.32
CA ARG A 532 -11.62 -17.31 -13.52
C ARG A 532 -12.42 -16.95 -14.76
N PHE A 533 -12.76 -15.68 -14.91
CA PHE A 533 -13.49 -15.18 -16.08
C PHE A 533 -12.75 -15.51 -17.38
N ILE A 534 -11.44 -15.21 -17.44
CA ILE A 534 -10.62 -15.51 -18.62
C ILE A 534 -10.58 -17.01 -18.87
N ALA A 535 -10.36 -17.83 -17.84
CA ALA A 535 -10.27 -19.28 -17.96
C ALA A 535 -11.58 -19.91 -18.45
N ALA A 536 -12.73 -19.46 -17.93
CA ALA A 536 -14.05 -19.92 -18.32
C ALA A 536 -14.40 -19.60 -19.78
N LYS A 537 -13.85 -18.51 -20.34
CA LYS A 537 -14.12 -18.08 -21.74
C LYS A 537 -13.48 -18.99 -22.79
N PHE A 538 -12.43 -19.74 -22.45
CA PHE A 538 -11.68 -20.59 -23.39
C PHE A 538 -11.94 -22.09 -23.17
N ASN A 539 -13.18 -22.51 -23.46
CA ASN A 539 -13.53 -23.94 -23.49
C ASN A 539 -12.64 -24.71 -24.49
N ASN A 540 -12.33 -24.11 -25.64
CA ASN A 540 -11.37 -24.63 -26.62
C ASN A 540 -10.01 -23.93 -26.44
N ARG A 541 -9.19 -24.47 -25.54
CA ARG A 541 -7.88 -23.90 -25.23
C ARG A 541 -6.98 -23.86 -26.47
N PRO A 542 -6.14 -22.82 -26.64
CA PRO A 542 -5.07 -22.85 -27.62
C PRO A 542 -4.23 -24.12 -27.45
N LYS A 543 -4.05 -24.88 -28.53
CA LYS A 543 -3.23 -26.10 -28.51
C LYS A 543 -1.77 -25.69 -28.46
N LEU A 544 -1.15 -25.81 -27.29
CA LEU A 544 0.29 -25.70 -27.17
C LEU A 544 0.93 -26.92 -27.84
N THR A 545 2.00 -26.68 -28.59
CA THR A 545 2.75 -27.74 -29.28
C THR A 545 4.02 -28.00 -28.48
N PRO A 546 4.18 -29.20 -27.90
CA PRO A 546 5.43 -29.62 -27.29
C PRO A 546 6.62 -29.48 -28.24
N GLU A 547 7.79 -29.20 -27.68
CA GLU A 547 9.06 -29.34 -28.37
C GLU A 547 9.29 -30.79 -28.85
N LYS A 548 10.22 -30.96 -29.79
CA LYS A 548 10.57 -32.30 -30.29
C LYS A 548 11.03 -33.20 -29.13
N PRO A 549 10.65 -34.50 -29.13
CA PRO A 549 11.07 -35.43 -28.09
C PRO A 549 12.58 -35.40 -27.86
N ASN A 550 12.99 -35.18 -26.61
CA ASN A 550 14.40 -35.04 -26.23
C ASN A 550 15.06 -36.38 -25.87
N GLY A 551 14.31 -37.49 -25.94
CA GLY A 551 14.76 -38.84 -25.63
C GLY A 551 14.83 -39.18 -24.14
N LYS A 552 14.46 -38.25 -23.24
CA LYS A 552 14.49 -38.42 -21.79
C LYS A 552 13.12 -38.74 -21.21
N LYS A 553 13.08 -39.61 -20.20
CA LYS A 553 11.85 -40.07 -19.54
C LYS A 553 11.79 -39.61 -18.09
N VAL A 554 10.61 -39.19 -17.63
CA VAL A 554 10.37 -38.78 -16.25
C VAL A 554 9.17 -39.51 -15.66
N ALA A 555 9.36 -40.13 -14.49
CA ALA A 555 8.29 -40.69 -13.68
C ALA A 555 7.85 -39.70 -12.60
N ILE A 556 6.56 -39.44 -12.49
CA ILE A 556 5.99 -38.55 -11.47
C ILE A 556 5.08 -39.37 -10.56
N ILE A 557 5.30 -39.34 -9.26
CA ILE A 557 4.50 -40.09 -8.27
C ILE A 557 3.51 -39.12 -7.63
N GLY A 558 2.21 -39.29 -7.93
CA GLY A 558 1.11 -38.44 -7.50
C GLY A 558 0.61 -37.51 -8.60
N ALA A 559 -0.69 -37.58 -8.91
CA ALA A 559 -1.36 -36.75 -9.90
C ALA A 559 -2.09 -35.55 -9.29
N GLY A 560 -1.58 -35.01 -8.18
CA GLY A 560 -2.03 -33.75 -7.59
C GLY A 560 -1.46 -32.50 -8.28
N PRO A 561 -1.79 -31.29 -7.80
CA PRO A 561 -1.38 -30.02 -8.43
C PRO A 561 0.13 -29.89 -8.69
N SER A 562 0.97 -30.37 -7.76
CA SER A 562 2.43 -30.33 -7.92
C SER A 562 2.90 -31.21 -9.07
N GLY A 563 2.41 -32.46 -9.12
CA GLY A 563 2.75 -33.41 -10.17
C GLY A 563 2.24 -32.98 -11.54
N LEU A 564 0.99 -32.52 -11.61
CA LEU A 564 0.38 -32.00 -12.84
C LEU A 564 1.14 -30.79 -13.39
N SER A 565 1.59 -29.89 -12.51
CA SER A 565 2.40 -28.74 -12.92
C SER A 565 3.77 -29.16 -13.46
N CYS A 566 4.46 -30.07 -12.78
CA CYS A 566 5.74 -30.59 -13.26
C CYS A 566 5.58 -31.29 -14.62
N ALA A 567 4.54 -32.11 -14.76
CA ALA A 567 4.22 -32.84 -15.99
C ALA A 567 3.99 -31.89 -17.17
N TYR A 568 3.22 -30.81 -16.95
CA TYR A 568 2.93 -29.80 -17.96
C TYR A 568 4.20 -29.20 -18.57
N PHE A 569 5.11 -28.67 -17.74
CA PHE A 569 6.32 -28.01 -18.21
C PHE A 569 7.31 -28.98 -18.85
N LEU A 570 7.47 -30.18 -18.29
CA LEU A 570 8.34 -31.21 -18.86
C LEU A 570 7.83 -31.72 -20.20
N ALA A 571 6.52 -31.93 -20.34
CA ALA A 571 5.92 -32.33 -21.60
C ALA A 571 6.15 -31.27 -22.68
N LEU A 572 5.99 -29.98 -22.34
CA LEU A 572 6.25 -28.89 -23.28
C LEU A 572 7.71 -28.83 -23.75
N ASP A 573 8.70 -29.18 -22.91
CA ASP A 573 10.12 -29.24 -23.30
C ASP A 573 10.50 -30.53 -24.08
N GLY A 574 9.54 -31.44 -24.28
CA GLY A 574 9.71 -32.66 -25.06
C GLY A 574 10.17 -33.89 -24.27
N PHE A 575 10.03 -33.89 -22.94
CA PHE A 575 10.23 -35.11 -22.13
C PHE A 575 9.06 -36.08 -22.30
N ALA A 576 9.35 -37.39 -22.26
CA ALA A 576 8.33 -38.41 -22.12
C ALA A 576 7.93 -38.55 -20.64
N VAL A 577 6.72 -38.08 -20.30
CA VAL A 577 6.24 -38.02 -18.91
C VAL A 577 5.18 -39.08 -18.64
N GLU A 578 5.36 -39.84 -17.56
CA GLU A 578 4.35 -40.74 -17.02
C GLU A 578 4.13 -40.46 -15.53
N MET A 579 2.86 -40.41 -15.14
CA MET A 579 2.43 -40.17 -13.77
C MET A 579 1.83 -41.44 -13.18
N PHE A 580 2.11 -41.72 -11.91
CA PHE A 580 1.57 -42.85 -11.16
C PHE A 580 0.70 -42.32 -10.02
N GLU A 581 -0.59 -42.62 -10.07
CA GLU A 581 -1.60 -42.13 -9.12
C GLU A 581 -2.22 -43.31 -8.36
N THR A 582 -2.29 -43.21 -7.04
CA THR A 582 -2.81 -44.28 -6.18
C THR A 582 -4.33 -44.40 -6.27
N ARG A 583 -5.03 -43.32 -6.59
CA ARG A 583 -6.50 -43.29 -6.72
C ARG A 583 -6.95 -43.55 -8.16
N ALA A 584 -8.26 -43.72 -8.34
CA ALA A 584 -8.91 -43.89 -9.64
C ALA A 584 -9.13 -42.56 -10.41
N PHE A 585 -8.64 -41.43 -9.89
CA PHE A 585 -8.81 -40.10 -10.47
C PHE A 585 -7.58 -39.22 -10.23
N ALA A 586 -7.36 -38.23 -11.10
CA ALA A 586 -6.30 -37.24 -10.97
C ALA A 586 -6.80 -35.95 -10.30
N GLY A 587 -5.86 -35.07 -9.95
CA GLY A 587 -6.09 -33.78 -9.28
C GLY A 587 -5.88 -33.82 -7.76
N GLY A 588 -5.70 -35.00 -7.16
CA GLY A 588 -5.41 -35.13 -5.73
C GLY A 588 -6.46 -34.41 -4.86
N MET A 589 -6.01 -33.63 -3.88
CA MET A 589 -6.90 -32.93 -2.94
C MET A 589 -7.87 -31.94 -3.61
N VAL A 590 -7.56 -31.37 -4.77
CA VAL A 590 -8.50 -30.46 -5.45
C VAL A 590 -9.71 -31.20 -6.01
N SER A 591 -9.53 -32.47 -6.42
CA SER A 591 -10.62 -33.33 -6.88
C SER A 591 -11.38 -33.98 -5.73
N ASP A 592 -10.71 -34.15 -4.58
CA ASP A 592 -11.18 -35.01 -3.50
C ASP A 592 -11.79 -34.24 -2.32
N ALA A 593 -11.15 -33.18 -1.84
CA ALA A 593 -11.52 -32.55 -0.56
C ALA A 593 -12.20 -31.19 -0.70
N ILE A 594 -12.01 -30.48 -1.81
CA ILE A 594 -12.57 -29.13 -1.98
C ILE A 594 -14.06 -29.21 -2.33
N PRO A 595 -14.97 -28.53 -1.62
CA PRO A 595 -16.40 -28.60 -1.89
C PRO A 595 -16.79 -28.05 -3.27
N SER A 596 -17.87 -28.58 -3.84
CA SER A 596 -18.38 -28.19 -5.17
C SER A 596 -18.89 -26.75 -5.25
N PHE A 597 -19.33 -26.19 -4.13
CA PHE A 597 -19.71 -24.77 -4.04
C PHE A 597 -18.51 -23.81 -4.11
N ARG A 598 -17.27 -24.32 -4.05
CA ARG A 598 -16.02 -23.57 -4.27
C ARG A 598 -15.30 -23.96 -5.56
N LEU A 599 -15.27 -25.24 -5.92
CA LEU A 599 -14.57 -25.76 -7.10
C LEU A 599 -15.39 -26.80 -7.86
N THR A 600 -15.74 -26.52 -9.11
CA THR A 600 -16.54 -27.44 -9.94
C THR A 600 -15.70 -28.60 -10.48
N ALA A 601 -16.34 -29.75 -10.69
CA ALA A 601 -15.70 -30.91 -11.35
C ALA A 601 -15.22 -30.55 -12.76
N GLU A 602 -16.04 -29.82 -13.51
CA GLU A 602 -15.73 -29.34 -14.86
C GLU A 602 -14.44 -28.51 -14.91
N ALA A 603 -14.21 -27.61 -13.94
CA ALA A 603 -12.98 -26.80 -13.90
C ALA A 603 -11.72 -27.66 -13.76
N ILE A 604 -11.79 -28.70 -12.93
CA ILE A 604 -10.71 -29.65 -12.70
C ILE A 604 -10.45 -30.48 -13.95
N GLU A 605 -11.50 -31.09 -14.52
CA GLU A 605 -11.41 -31.95 -15.70
C GLU A 605 -10.80 -31.20 -16.89
N ARG A 606 -11.22 -29.95 -17.11
CA ARG A 606 -10.66 -29.10 -18.18
C ARG A 606 -9.15 -28.94 -18.06
N ASP A 607 -8.65 -28.70 -16.84
CA ASP A 607 -7.22 -28.52 -16.60
C ASP A 607 -6.44 -29.85 -16.78
N ILE A 608 -6.96 -30.96 -16.26
CA ILE A 608 -6.32 -32.28 -16.36
C ILE A 608 -6.29 -32.79 -17.80
N GLU A 609 -7.41 -32.71 -18.52
CA GLU A 609 -7.49 -33.16 -19.92
C GLU A 609 -6.56 -32.34 -20.82
N TYR A 610 -6.39 -31.05 -20.54
CA TYR A 610 -5.43 -30.25 -21.28
C TYR A 610 -3.99 -30.75 -21.11
N ILE A 611 -3.59 -31.12 -19.89
CA ILE A 611 -2.26 -31.67 -19.61
C ILE A 611 -2.08 -33.05 -20.27
N LYS A 612 -3.09 -33.92 -20.21
CA LYS A 612 -3.08 -35.21 -20.92
C LYS A 612 -2.91 -35.03 -22.43
N ASN A 613 -3.57 -34.04 -23.02
CA ASN A 613 -3.48 -33.73 -24.44
C ASN A 613 -2.09 -33.24 -24.90
N LEU A 614 -1.18 -32.91 -23.98
CA LEU A 614 0.24 -32.65 -24.27
C LEU A 614 1.07 -33.94 -24.41
N GLY A 615 0.46 -35.11 -24.20
CA GLY A 615 1.12 -36.42 -24.28
C GLY A 615 1.52 -37.01 -22.93
N VAL A 616 1.10 -36.39 -21.81
CA VAL A 616 1.33 -36.92 -20.46
C VAL A 616 0.46 -38.17 -20.23
N LYS A 617 1.08 -39.27 -19.83
CA LYS A 617 0.37 -40.50 -19.45
C LYS A 617 0.11 -40.52 -17.95
N ILE A 618 -1.08 -40.96 -17.55
CA ILE A 618 -1.44 -41.13 -16.13
C ILE A 618 -1.90 -42.57 -15.92
N SER A 619 -1.19 -43.28 -15.05
CA SER A 619 -1.45 -44.66 -14.65
C SER A 619 -2.10 -44.64 -13.26
N TYR A 620 -3.40 -44.90 -13.23
CA TYR A 620 -4.24 -44.87 -12.02
C TYR A 620 -4.17 -46.18 -11.22
N GLU A 621 -4.63 -46.11 -9.97
CA GLU A 621 -4.67 -47.25 -9.04
C GLU A 621 -3.29 -47.91 -8.85
N GLN A 622 -2.23 -47.10 -8.94
CA GLN A 622 -0.85 -47.51 -8.75
C GLN A 622 -0.35 -47.02 -7.38
N LYS A 623 -0.43 -47.88 -6.36
CA LYS A 623 0.28 -47.64 -5.10
C LYS A 623 1.77 -47.93 -5.30
N ILE A 624 2.63 -47.00 -4.91
CA ILE A 624 4.08 -47.17 -4.99
C ILE A 624 4.61 -47.67 -3.64
N ASP A 625 5.21 -48.86 -3.64
CA ASP A 625 5.98 -49.40 -2.52
C ASP A 625 7.49 -49.27 -2.79
N LYS A 626 8.33 -49.74 -1.85
CA LYS A 626 9.80 -49.68 -1.99
C LYS A 626 10.31 -50.37 -3.26
N ALA A 627 9.75 -51.53 -3.62
CA ALA A 627 10.21 -52.29 -4.78
C ALA A 627 9.87 -51.58 -6.09
N ARG A 628 8.63 -51.07 -6.20
CA ARG A 628 8.18 -50.32 -7.36
C ARG A 628 8.92 -48.99 -7.49
N PHE A 629 9.19 -48.29 -6.38
CA PHE A 629 9.97 -47.06 -6.40
C PHE A 629 11.38 -47.29 -6.97
N GLU A 630 12.07 -48.33 -6.53
CA GLU A 630 13.39 -48.69 -7.07
C GLU A 630 13.35 -49.13 -8.53
N GLN A 631 12.26 -49.75 -8.98
CA GLN A 631 12.04 -50.05 -10.38
C GLN A 631 11.91 -48.76 -11.21
N LEU A 632 11.09 -47.80 -10.77
CA LEU A 632 10.91 -46.52 -11.46
C LEU A 632 12.23 -45.75 -11.59
N ARG A 633 13.09 -45.78 -10.56
CA ARG A 633 14.43 -45.17 -10.60
C ARG A 633 15.37 -45.78 -11.65
N LYS A 634 15.16 -47.05 -12.04
CA LYS A 634 15.95 -47.74 -13.06
C LYS A 634 15.39 -47.53 -14.47
N GLU A 635 14.07 -47.37 -14.60
CA GLU A 635 13.37 -47.27 -15.88
C GLU A 635 13.31 -45.84 -16.46
N TYR A 636 13.42 -44.83 -15.60
CA TYR A 636 13.29 -43.41 -15.96
C TYR A 636 14.57 -42.64 -15.64
N ASP A 637 14.88 -41.61 -16.43
CA ASP A 637 16.07 -40.77 -16.21
C ASP A 637 15.93 -39.92 -14.94
N TYR A 638 14.71 -39.49 -14.63
CA TYR A 638 14.37 -38.68 -13.45
C TYR A 638 13.07 -39.16 -12.80
N VAL A 639 12.98 -38.97 -11.48
CA VAL A 639 11.75 -39.24 -10.70
C VAL A 639 11.35 -37.98 -9.92
N TYR A 640 10.07 -37.64 -9.91
CA TYR A 640 9.52 -36.56 -9.09
C TYR A 640 8.45 -37.07 -8.13
N ILE A 641 8.65 -36.87 -6.82
CA ILE A 641 7.74 -37.28 -5.76
C ILE A 641 6.81 -36.11 -5.41
N ALA A 642 5.52 -36.27 -5.71
CA ALA A 642 4.45 -35.26 -5.60
C ALA A 642 3.20 -35.81 -4.89
N ILE A 643 3.40 -36.68 -3.90
CA ILE A 643 2.33 -37.46 -3.26
C ILE A 643 1.37 -36.65 -2.36
N GLY A 644 1.77 -35.44 -1.96
CA GLY A 644 1.01 -34.60 -1.01
C GLY A 644 1.11 -35.06 0.45
N ALA A 645 0.18 -34.61 1.29
CA ALA A 645 -0.02 -35.07 2.67
C ALA A 645 -1.36 -35.84 2.76
N GLN A 646 -1.30 -37.16 2.94
CA GLN A 646 -2.46 -38.04 2.74
C GLN A 646 -3.18 -38.38 4.04
N GLY A 647 -2.48 -38.34 5.18
CA GLY A 647 -3.02 -38.70 6.49
C GLY A 647 -3.66 -37.51 7.18
N ALA A 648 -4.64 -37.76 8.04
CA ALA A 648 -5.20 -36.76 8.94
C ALA A 648 -4.47 -36.76 10.29
N LYS A 649 -4.37 -35.60 10.93
CA LYS A 649 -3.86 -35.51 12.31
C LYS A 649 -4.97 -35.81 13.31
N LEU A 650 -4.66 -36.69 14.27
CA LEU A 650 -5.56 -37.06 15.38
C LEU A 650 -5.43 -36.06 16.54
N MET A 651 -6.53 -35.85 17.29
CA MET A 651 -6.56 -34.92 18.43
C MET A 651 -5.69 -35.39 19.61
N GLY A 652 -5.50 -36.70 19.76
CA GLY A 652 -4.86 -37.34 20.90
C GLY A 652 -5.65 -37.24 22.20
N ILE A 653 -6.99 -37.25 22.13
CA ILE A 653 -7.87 -37.08 23.32
C ILE A 653 -8.70 -38.34 23.63
N PRO A 654 -9.09 -38.57 24.91
CA PRO A 654 -9.97 -39.67 25.25
C PRO A 654 -11.29 -39.64 24.46
N GLY A 655 -11.63 -40.79 23.88
CA GLY A 655 -12.87 -41.00 23.13
C GLY A 655 -12.83 -40.60 21.65
N GLU A 656 -11.67 -40.22 21.09
CA GLU A 656 -11.56 -39.83 19.67
C GLU A 656 -11.93 -40.94 18.66
N ASP A 657 -11.81 -42.22 19.04
CA ASP A 657 -12.22 -43.35 18.19
C ASP A 657 -13.73 -43.67 18.26
N THR A 658 -14.52 -42.84 18.94
CA THR A 658 -15.96 -43.10 19.16
C THR A 658 -16.78 -42.91 17.88
N LYS A 659 -17.82 -43.73 17.70
CA LYS A 659 -18.80 -43.55 16.62
C LYS A 659 -19.43 -42.15 16.67
N GLY A 660 -19.22 -41.37 15.62
CA GLY A 660 -19.65 -39.97 15.51
C GLY A 660 -18.50 -38.98 15.46
N VAL A 661 -17.26 -39.42 15.72
CA VAL A 661 -16.05 -38.68 15.37
C VAL A 661 -15.64 -39.07 13.95
N ILE A 662 -15.38 -38.08 13.09
CA ILE A 662 -15.10 -38.28 11.66
C ILE A 662 -13.89 -37.42 11.28
N ASP A 663 -12.95 -38.01 10.53
CA ASP A 663 -11.89 -37.25 9.88
C ASP A 663 -12.44 -36.31 8.79
N GLN A 664 -11.98 -35.06 8.76
CA GLN A 664 -12.39 -34.09 7.74
C GLN A 664 -12.09 -34.54 6.30
N LEU A 665 -11.00 -35.26 6.03
CA LEU A 665 -10.62 -35.60 4.66
C LEU A 665 -11.52 -36.70 4.13
N VAL A 666 -11.80 -37.71 4.95
CA VAL A 666 -12.80 -38.75 4.67
C VAL A 666 -14.17 -38.12 4.49
N PHE A 667 -14.58 -37.24 5.41
CA PHE A 667 -15.87 -36.54 5.33
C PHE A 667 -16.04 -35.78 4.02
N LEU A 668 -15.10 -34.88 3.70
CA LEU A 668 -15.15 -34.08 2.49
C LEU A 668 -15.08 -34.94 1.22
N SER A 669 -14.21 -35.95 1.21
CA SER A 669 -14.06 -36.90 0.09
C SER A 669 -15.32 -37.72 -0.15
N ASP A 670 -15.99 -38.19 0.89
CA ASP A 670 -17.22 -38.96 0.74
C ASP A 670 -18.36 -38.09 0.21
N VAL A 671 -18.52 -36.86 0.72
CA VAL A 671 -19.49 -35.90 0.18
C VAL A 671 -19.19 -35.56 -1.28
N ARG A 672 -17.92 -35.30 -1.61
CA ARG A 672 -17.47 -34.98 -2.97
C ARG A 672 -17.77 -36.10 -3.96
N ARG A 673 -17.66 -37.35 -3.52
CA ARG A 673 -17.95 -38.56 -4.32
C ARG A 673 -19.43 -38.94 -4.35
N GLY A 674 -20.31 -38.12 -3.75
CA GLY A 674 -21.74 -38.40 -3.69
C GLY A 674 -22.11 -39.59 -2.80
N LYS A 675 -21.20 -40.02 -1.92
CA LYS A 675 -21.51 -41.05 -0.93
C LYS A 675 -22.40 -40.46 0.16
N LYS A 676 -23.32 -41.28 0.67
CA LYS A 676 -24.14 -40.90 1.81
C LYS A 676 -23.26 -40.86 3.07
N VAL A 677 -23.14 -39.69 3.67
CA VAL A 677 -22.44 -39.49 4.95
C VAL A 677 -23.48 -39.31 6.05
N GLU A 678 -23.37 -40.10 7.12
CA GLU A 678 -24.26 -40.01 8.28
C GLU A 678 -23.68 -39.05 9.32
N ILE A 679 -24.32 -37.89 9.49
CA ILE A 679 -24.04 -36.94 10.56
C ILE A 679 -25.32 -36.63 11.33
N GLY A 680 -25.20 -36.31 12.62
CA GLY A 680 -26.31 -35.86 13.45
C GLY A 680 -26.66 -34.38 13.22
N PRO A 681 -27.75 -33.89 13.84
CA PRO A 681 -28.21 -32.51 13.66
C PRO A 681 -27.24 -31.48 14.25
N ASP A 682 -26.64 -31.72 15.42
CA ASP A 682 -25.67 -30.80 16.03
C ASP A 682 -24.23 -31.27 15.76
N VAL A 683 -23.50 -30.52 14.92
CA VAL A 683 -22.15 -30.86 14.45
C VAL A 683 -21.12 -29.86 14.99
N VAL A 684 -19.99 -30.37 15.47
CA VAL A 684 -18.85 -29.56 15.90
C VAL A 684 -17.62 -29.86 15.03
N ILE A 685 -17.00 -28.81 14.50
CA ILE A 685 -15.75 -28.88 13.73
C ILE A 685 -14.59 -28.40 14.60
N ILE A 686 -13.52 -29.19 14.69
CA ILE A 686 -12.33 -28.83 15.47
C ILE A 686 -11.24 -28.30 14.56
N GLY A 687 -10.97 -26.99 14.59
CA GLY A 687 -9.92 -26.39 13.78
C GLY A 687 -10.16 -24.93 13.45
N GLY A 688 -9.22 -24.32 12.72
CA GLY A 688 -9.32 -22.92 12.30
C GLY A 688 -8.74 -22.61 10.92
N GLY A 689 -8.35 -23.64 10.15
CA GLY A 689 -7.84 -23.50 8.79
C GLY A 689 -8.92 -23.63 7.72
N ASN A 690 -8.56 -23.42 6.46
CA ASN A 690 -9.51 -23.49 5.33
C ASN A 690 -10.28 -24.81 5.26
N SER A 691 -9.64 -25.95 5.54
CA SER A 691 -10.32 -27.25 5.57
C SER A 691 -11.40 -27.34 6.66
N ALA A 692 -11.21 -26.67 7.81
CA ALA A 692 -12.23 -26.57 8.85
C ALA A 692 -13.42 -25.72 8.38
N MET A 693 -13.15 -24.64 7.61
CA MET A 693 -14.22 -23.80 7.04
C MET A 693 -15.02 -24.59 5.99
N ASP A 694 -14.33 -25.33 5.11
CA ASP A 694 -14.94 -26.20 4.10
C ASP A 694 -15.79 -27.30 4.76
N ALA A 695 -15.28 -27.95 5.81
CA ALA A 695 -16.00 -28.98 6.57
C ALA A 695 -17.25 -28.41 7.26
N ALA A 696 -17.13 -27.26 7.93
CA ALA A 696 -18.25 -26.60 8.60
C ALA A 696 -19.36 -26.22 7.61
N ARG A 697 -18.97 -25.57 6.51
CA ARG A 697 -19.93 -25.13 5.49
C ARG A 697 -20.56 -26.32 4.79
N THR A 698 -19.81 -27.39 4.52
CA THR A 698 -20.36 -28.64 3.96
C THR A 698 -21.33 -29.32 4.93
N ALA A 699 -20.99 -29.43 6.21
CA ALA A 699 -21.89 -29.98 7.23
C ALA A 699 -23.20 -29.19 7.32
N LEU A 700 -23.15 -27.86 7.21
CA LEU A 700 -24.34 -27.01 7.20
C LEU A 700 -25.32 -27.37 6.08
N ARG A 701 -24.82 -27.72 4.88
CA ARG A 701 -25.66 -28.16 3.74
C ARG A 701 -26.32 -29.50 4.04
N LEU A 702 -25.61 -30.42 4.70
CA LEU A 702 -26.10 -31.77 4.98
C LEU A 702 -27.14 -31.82 6.12
N VAL A 703 -27.02 -30.94 7.13
CA VAL A 703 -28.02 -30.89 8.22
C VAL A 703 -29.32 -30.21 7.80
N GLU A 704 -29.37 -29.51 6.65
CA GLU A 704 -30.57 -28.92 6.05
C GLU A 704 -31.43 -28.08 7.03
N GLY A 705 -30.80 -27.39 7.98
CA GLY A 705 -31.49 -26.59 9.01
C GLY A 705 -32.15 -27.41 10.13
N LYS A 706 -31.92 -28.73 10.19
CA LYS A 706 -32.40 -29.64 11.24
C LYS A 706 -31.55 -29.61 12.52
N GLY A 707 -30.49 -28.79 12.55
CA GLY A 707 -29.63 -28.60 13.71
C GLY A 707 -28.58 -27.52 13.48
N ARG A 708 -27.52 -27.49 14.30
CA ARG A 708 -26.52 -26.41 14.35
C ARG A 708 -25.12 -26.90 14.03
N VAL A 709 -24.36 -26.08 13.30
CA VAL A 709 -22.94 -26.30 13.07
C VAL A 709 -22.13 -25.25 13.83
N ARG A 710 -21.10 -25.70 14.56
CA ARG A 710 -20.19 -24.84 15.32
C ARG A 710 -18.74 -25.19 15.02
N VAL A 711 -17.87 -24.19 15.01
CA VAL A 711 -16.42 -24.36 14.94
C VAL A 711 -15.82 -24.12 16.32
N VAL A 712 -15.07 -25.09 16.85
CA VAL A 712 -14.32 -24.93 18.10
C VAL A 712 -12.88 -24.57 17.77
N TYR A 713 -12.43 -23.41 18.26
CA TYR A 713 -11.08 -22.93 18.04
C TYR A 713 -10.42 -22.45 19.33
N ARG A 714 -9.19 -22.89 19.57
CA ARG A 714 -8.45 -22.59 20.81
C ARG A 714 -7.95 -21.15 20.94
N ARG A 715 -8.04 -20.33 19.88
CA ARG A 715 -7.70 -18.89 19.88
C ARG A 715 -8.91 -18.07 19.42
N THR A 716 -8.71 -16.77 19.15
CA THR A 716 -9.76 -15.92 18.55
C THR A 716 -9.71 -15.97 17.02
N ARG A 717 -10.75 -15.45 16.36
CA ARG A 717 -10.86 -15.33 14.91
C ARG A 717 -9.70 -14.58 14.30
N SER A 718 -9.15 -13.58 15.00
CA SER A 718 -7.97 -12.83 14.56
C SER A 718 -6.71 -13.68 14.41
N GLU A 719 -6.63 -14.85 15.07
CA GLU A 719 -5.51 -15.79 14.92
C GLU A 719 -5.87 -17.04 14.09
N MET A 720 -7.04 -17.09 13.44
CA MET A 720 -7.39 -18.21 12.55
C MET A 720 -6.49 -18.22 11.31
N PRO A 721 -5.92 -19.37 10.91
CA PRO A 721 -5.14 -19.48 9.69
C PRO A 721 -5.98 -19.54 8.40
N ALA A 722 -7.31 -19.67 8.49
CA ALA A 722 -8.20 -19.62 7.33
C ALA A 722 -8.20 -18.23 6.67
N ASP A 723 -8.47 -18.21 5.36
CA ASP A 723 -8.59 -16.97 4.62
C ASP A 723 -9.76 -16.14 5.18
N ALA A 724 -9.57 -14.82 5.31
CA ALA A 724 -10.57 -13.93 5.92
C ALA A 724 -11.93 -13.98 5.18
N GLU A 725 -11.90 -14.20 3.86
CA GLU A 725 -13.12 -14.40 3.07
C GLU A 725 -13.88 -15.67 3.46
N GLU A 726 -13.19 -16.76 3.81
CA GLU A 726 -13.81 -18.02 4.21
C GLU A 726 -14.39 -17.92 5.63
N ILE A 727 -13.70 -17.22 6.53
CA ILE A 727 -14.23 -16.90 7.87
C ILE A 727 -15.49 -16.03 7.74
N LYS A 728 -15.44 -14.99 6.90
CA LYS A 728 -16.61 -14.12 6.65
C LYS A 728 -17.77 -14.92 6.07
N ALA A 729 -17.54 -15.74 5.04
CA ALA A 729 -18.58 -16.55 4.43
C ALA A 729 -19.19 -17.55 5.41
N LEU A 730 -18.38 -18.13 6.31
CA LEU A 730 -18.84 -19.00 7.38
C LEU A 730 -19.77 -18.27 8.36
N LEU A 731 -19.40 -17.06 8.78
CA LEU A 731 -20.20 -16.24 9.69
C LEU A 731 -21.49 -15.73 9.04
N ASP A 732 -21.43 -15.32 7.77
CA ASP A 732 -22.61 -14.88 6.99
C ASP A 732 -23.64 -16.02 6.83
N GLU A 733 -23.18 -17.27 6.80
CA GLU A 733 -24.02 -18.48 6.76
C GLU A 733 -24.56 -18.89 8.15
N GLY A 734 -24.25 -18.13 9.20
CA GLY A 734 -24.77 -18.33 10.56
C GLY A 734 -24.04 -19.41 11.37
N ILE A 735 -22.86 -19.85 10.93
CA ILE A 735 -22.06 -20.83 11.67
C ILE A 735 -21.30 -20.09 12.78
N GLU A 736 -21.49 -20.53 14.02
CA GLU A 736 -20.84 -19.92 15.18
C GLU A 736 -19.40 -20.43 15.34
N VAL A 737 -18.49 -19.53 15.70
CA VAL A 737 -17.11 -19.86 16.09
C VAL A 737 -16.98 -19.71 17.60
N LEU A 738 -16.84 -20.85 18.28
CA LEU A 738 -16.52 -20.93 19.71
C LEU A 738 -15.02 -20.65 19.90
N GLU A 739 -14.68 -19.36 19.94
CA GLU A 739 -13.32 -18.87 20.22
C GLU A 739 -12.85 -19.27 21.62
N LEU A 740 -11.54 -19.47 21.79
CA LEU A 740 -10.92 -19.79 23.08
C LEU A 740 -11.45 -21.07 23.74
N HIS A 741 -11.74 -22.09 22.93
CA HIS A 741 -12.11 -23.43 23.40
C HIS A 741 -11.13 -24.49 22.87
N GLN A 742 -10.57 -25.30 23.76
CA GLN A 742 -9.72 -26.43 23.41
C GLN A 742 -10.36 -27.74 23.87
N PRO A 743 -10.63 -28.71 22.97
CA PRO A 743 -11.14 -30.02 23.36
C PRO A 743 -10.19 -30.76 24.32
N LEU A 744 -10.77 -31.43 25.32
CA LEU A 744 -10.08 -32.27 26.31
C LEU A 744 -10.50 -33.74 26.22
N GLU A 745 -11.79 -34.02 26.04
CA GLU A 745 -12.34 -35.38 25.89
C GLU A 745 -13.66 -35.35 25.10
N VAL A 746 -13.95 -36.46 24.43
CA VAL A 746 -15.25 -36.72 23.79
C VAL A 746 -16.21 -37.32 24.84
N VAL A 747 -17.38 -36.69 25.00
CA VAL A 747 -18.43 -37.19 25.88
C VAL A 747 -19.21 -38.28 25.15
N ILE A 748 -19.24 -39.48 25.72
CA ILE A 748 -19.83 -40.68 25.09
C ILE A 748 -21.12 -41.07 25.82
N GLN A 749 -22.22 -41.21 25.08
CA GLN A 749 -23.47 -41.76 25.59
C GLN A 749 -23.98 -42.86 24.65
N ALA A 750 -24.35 -44.02 25.20
CA ALA A 750 -24.80 -45.19 24.43
C ALA A 750 -23.85 -45.59 23.28
N GLY A 751 -22.53 -45.46 23.49
CA GLY A 751 -21.50 -45.81 22.51
C GLY A 751 -21.36 -44.84 21.34
N ARG A 752 -21.93 -43.63 21.44
CA ARG A 752 -21.85 -42.57 20.44
C ARG A 752 -21.47 -41.23 21.07
N VAL A 753 -21.01 -40.30 20.24
CA VAL A 753 -20.77 -38.90 20.62
C VAL A 753 -22.06 -38.27 21.16
N ALA A 754 -21.94 -37.58 22.31
CA ALA A 754 -22.99 -36.74 22.90
C ALA A 754 -22.50 -35.30 23.20
N GLY A 755 -21.19 -35.05 23.07
CA GLY A 755 -20.60 -33.74 23.24
C GLY A 755 -19.07 -33.77 23.35
N LEU A 756 -18.50 -32.63 23.69
CA LEU A 756 -17.08 -32.43 23.97
C LEU A 756 -16.90 -31.67 25.28
N LYS A 757 -15.96 -32.10 26.13
CA LYS A 757 -15.45 -31.23 27.19
C LYS A 757 -14.37 -30.34 26.63
N CYS A 758 -14.52 -29.04 26.82
CA CYS A 758 -13.60 -28.03 26.33
C CYS A 758 -13.01 -27.22 27.48
N GLN A 759 -11.70 -27.04 27.47
CA GLN A 759 -10.99 -26.08 28.30
C GLN A 759 -11.21 -24.67 27.73
N LYS A 760 -11.64 -23.72 28.56
CA LYS A 760 -11.62 -22.29 28.22
C LYS A 760 -10.19 -21.76 28.23
N MET A 761 -9.87 -20.97 27.22
CA MET A 761 -8.54 -20.38 27.04
C MET A 761 -8.58 -18.86 27.23
N LYS A 762 -7.43 -18.27 27.51
CA LYS A 762 -7.14 -16.85 27.33
C LYS A 762 -5.93 -16.68 26.41
N LEU A 763 -5.80 -15.53 25.76
CA LEU A 763 -4.62 -15.25 24.94
C LEU A 763 -3.45 -14.77 25.82
N GLY A 764 -2.31 -15.45 25.71
CA GLY A 764 -1.02 -15.03 26.25
C GLY A 764 -0.20 -14.24 25.22
N ASP A 765 1.12 -14.28 25.36
CA ASP A 765 2.08 -13.63 24.46
C ASP A 765 2.11 -14.28 23.07
N LYS A 766 2.68 -13.56 22.09
CA LYS A 766 2.87 -14.06 20.73
C LYS A 766 3.89 -15.21 20.70
N ASP A 767 3.60 -16.26 19.92
CA ASP A 767 4.54 -17.33 19.60
C ASP A 767 5.48 -16.95 18.44
N SER A 768 6.36 -17.87 18.04
CA SER A 768 7.32 -17.66 16.94
C SER A 768 6.65 -17.46 15.58
N SER A 769 5.37 -17.83 15.43
CA SER A 769 4.56 -17.52 14.24
C SER A 769 3.91 -16.14 14.30
N GLY A 770 4.12 -15.39 15.39
CA GLY A 770 3.51 -14.07 15.63
C GLY A 770 2.08 -14.12 16.16
N ARG A 771 1.50 -15.31 16.36
CA ARG A 771 0.13 -15.50 16.87
C ARG A 771 0.13 -15.60 18.39
N ARG A 772 -0.88 -15.04 19.05
CA ARG A 772 -1.00 -15.15 20.52
C ARG A 772 -1.20 -16.60 20.94
N ARG A 773 -0.48 -17.04 21.97
CA ARG A 773 -0.58 -18.41 22.51
C ARG A 773 -1.88 -18.57 23.29
N PRO A 774 -2.61 -19.68 23.12
CA PRO A 774 -3.72 -19.99 23.99
C PRO A 774 -3.18 -20.54 25.32
N VAL A 775 -3.65 -19.99 26.44
CA VAL A 775 -3.28 -20.40 27.80
C VAL A 775 -4.55 -20.85 28.52
N PRO A 776 -4.57 -22.04 29.16
CA PRO A 776 -5.72 -22.50 29.93
C PRO A 776 -6.14 -21.49 31.01
N ILE A 777 -7.45 -21.38 31.24
CA ILE A 777 -8.00 -20.73 32.42
C ILE A 777 -8.29 -21.83 33.44
N ASP A 778 -7.54 -21.86 34.53
CA ASP A 778 -7.62 -22.91 35.54
C ASP A 778 -9.07 -23.14 36.02
N GLY A 779 -9.50 -24.40 36.03
CA GLY A 779 -10.84 -24.83 36.46
C GLY A 779 -11.99 -24.51 35.49
N ALA A 780 -11.75 -23.80 34.39
CA ALA A 780 -12.81 -23.39 33.46
C ALA A 780 -13.04 -24.42 32.34
N ILE A 781 -13.67 -25.54 32.67
CA ILE A 781 -14.11 -26.57 31.71
C ILE A 781 -15.59 -26.37 31.39
N VAL A 782 -15.96 -26.49 30.12
CA VAL A 782 -17.34 -26.38 29.65
C VAL A 782 -17.71 -27.55 28.74
N ASP A 783 -18.95 -28.01 28.82
CA ASP A 783 -19.51 -29.00 27.91
C ASP A 783 -20.06 -28.33 26.65
N VAL A 784 -19.68 -28.84 25.48
CA VAL A 784 -20.23 -28.48 24.17
C VAL A 784 -20.99 -29.67 23.63
N SER A 785 -22.31 -29.69 23.78
CA SER A 785 -23.17 -30.78 23.27
C SER A 785 -23.16 -30.85 21.74
N CYS A 786 -23.01 -32.06 21.19
CA CYS A 786 -23.07 -32.35 19.76
C CYS A 786 -23.31 -33.86 19.53
N ASP A 787 -23.80 -34.20 18.34
CA ASP A 787 -24.01 -35.57 17.88
C ASP A 787 -22.85 -36.05 16.98
N THR A 788 -22.05 -35.13 16.46
CA THR A 788 -20.98 -35.41 15.51
C THR A 788 -19.82 -34.45 15.73
N VAL A 789 -18.60 -34.98 15.69
CA VAL A 789 -17.35 -34.22 15.76
C VAL A 789 -16.56 -34.46 14.48
N ILE A 790 -16.13 -33.40 13.81
CA ILE A 790 -15.27 -33.49 12.63
C ILE A 790 -13.91 -32.89 12.96
N GLU A 791 -12.86 -33.70 12.83
CA GLU A 791 -11.49 -33.32 13.17
C GLU A 791 -10.80 -32.63 11.98
N ALA A 792 -10.44 -31.36 12.15
CA ALA A 792 -9.88 -30.51 11.10
C ALA A 792 -8.59 -29.80 11.54
N ILE A 793 -7.68 -30.55 12.20
CA ILE A 793 -6.50 -30.01 12.87
C ILE A 793 -5.17 -30.17 12.12
N GLY A 794 -5.18 -30.76 10.92
CA GLY A 794 -4.03 -30.82 10.01
C GLY A 794 -3.92 -32.15 9.25
N GLN A 795 -2.81 -32.30 8.53
CA GLN A 795 -2.49 -33.50 7.74
C GLN A 795 -1.06 -33.96 7.98
N ASP A 796 -0.81 -35.25 7.77
CA ASP A 796 0.50 -35.91 7.84
C ASP A 796 0.89 -36.53 6.49
N VAL A 797 2.19 -36.54 6.21
CA VAL A 797 2.77 -37.16 5.01
C VAL A 797 3.11 -38.61 5.33
N GLN A 798 2.65 -39.54 4.49
CA GLN A 798 2.97 -40.95 4.59
C GLN A 798 4.05 -41.30 3.57
N LEU A 799 5.27 -41.59 4.05
CA LEU A 799 6.43 -41.99 3.25
C LEU A 799 6.81 -43.44 3.57
N ASP A 800 6.07 -44.41 3.00
CA ASP A 800 6.28 -45.86 3.22
C ASP A 800 7.24 -46.51 2.20
N PHE A 801 7.55 -45.81 1.09
CA PHE A 801 8.37 -46.34 -0.02
C PHE A 801 9.79 -45.74 -0.14
N ILE A 802 10.13 -44.73 0.67
CA ILE A 802 11.44 -44.09 0.71
C ILE A 802 11.82 -43.80 2.16
N ASP A 803 13.10 -43.99 2.53
CA ASP A 803 13.56 -43.72 3.89
C ASP A 803 13.68 -42.21 4.12
N ALA A 804 13.27 -41.74 5.30
CA ALA A 804 13.22 -40.30 5.62
C ALA A 804 14.57 -39.58 5.46
N ALA A 805 15.68 -40.29 5.68
CA ALA A 805 17.03 -39.74 5.53
C ALA A 805 17.37 -39.41 4.06
N ASP A 806 16.79 -40.16 3.11
CA ASP A 806 16.99 -40.01 1.67
C ASP A 806 16.03 -39.00 1.04
N PHE A 807 14.83 -38.85 1.61
CA PHE A 807 13.82 -37.88 1.16
C PHE A 807 14.17 -36.41 1.46
N VAL A 808 15.21 -36.14 2.25
CA VAL A 808 15.66 -34.78 2.54
C VAL A 808 16.04 -34.07 1.24
N ILE A 809 15.41 -32.92 0.98
CA ILE A 809 15.64 -32.13 -0.24
C ILE A 809 16.55 -30.92 -0.03
N ASP A 810 17.21 -30.51 -1.10
CA ASP A 810 17.70 -29.15 -1.28
C ASP A 810 16.50 -28.20 -1.52
N PRO A 811 16.33 -27.12 -0.72
CA PRO A 811 15.16 -26.25 -0.78
C PRO A 811 15.12 -25.34 -2.02
N VAL A 812 16.22 -25.21 -2.77
CA VAL A 812 16.32 -24.40 -3.99
C VAL A 812 16.00 -25.25 -5.21
N THR A 813 16.59 -26.44 -5.29
CA THR A 813 16.49 -27.32 -6.46
C THR A 813 15.34 -28.31 -6.37
N GLY A 814 14.92 -28.68 -5.16
CA GLY A 814 13.97 -29.77 -4.91
C GLY A 814 14.59 -31.16 -5.04
N LEU A 815 15.90 -31.26 -5.26
CA LEU A 815 16.61 -32.54 -5.40
C LEU A 815 16.75 -33.21 -4.03
N THR A 816 16.41 -34.50 -3.95
CA THR A 816 16.59 -35.33 -2.74
C THR A 816 18.06 -35.77 -2.61
N LYS A 817 18.40 -36.55 -1.57
CA LYS A 817 19.74 -37.16 -1.49
C LYS A 817 19.96 -38.27 -2.54
N LEU A 818 18.89 -38.80 -3.11
CA LEU A 818 18.98 -39.78 -4.19
C LEU A 818 19.19 -39.07 -5.52
N ALA A 819 20.21 -39.51 -6.27
CA ALA A 819 20.52 -38.95 -7.58
C ALA A 819 19.29 -39.00 -8.52
N ASN A 820 19.03 -37.88 -9.20
CA ASN A 820 17.93 -37.69 -10.16
C ASN A 820 16.51 -37.84 -9.58
N VAL A 821 16.37 -37.86 -8.26
CA VAL A 821 15.06 -37.89 -7.59
C VAL A 821 14.78 -36.54 -6.97
N PHE A 822 13.67 -35.92 -7.36
CA PHE A 822 13.18 -34.64 -6.88
C PHE A 822 11.90 -34.81 -6.06
N ALA A 823 11.57 -33.86 -5.19
CA ALA A 823 10.29 -33.86 -4.47
C ALA A 823 9.75 -32.43 -4.28
N GLY A 824 8.42 -32.31 -4.15
CA GLY A 824 7.78 -31.01 -3.90
C GLY A 824 6.30 -31.11 -3.55
N GLY A 825 5.68 -29.96 -3.39
CA GLY A 825 4.31 -29.84 -2.92
C GLY A 825 4.18 -30.18 -1.43
N ASP A 826 2.98 -30.59 -1.03
CA ASP A 826 2.67 -30.86 0.38
C ASP A 826 3.44 -32.08 0.93
N ALA A 827 4.02 -32.92 0.07
CA ALA A 827 4.92 -34.00 0.49
C ALA A 827 6.18 -33.48 1.22
N VAL A 828 6.62 -32.26 0.91
CA VAL A 828 7.80 -31.63 1.51
C VAL A 828 7.42 -30.65 2.61
N ARG A 829 6.35 -29.86 2.39
CA ARG A 829 5.97 -28.77 3.32
C ARG A 829 4.90 -29.13 4.34
N GLY A 830 4.22 -30.27 4.18
CA GLY A 830 2.93 -30.51 4.81
C GLY A 830 1.81 -29.69 4.16
N ALA A 831 0.60 -29.79 4.71
CA ALA A 831 -0.60 -29.14 4.16
C ALA A 831 -0.37 -27.63 3.90
N SER A 832 -0.50 -27.23 2.64
CA SER A 832 -0.25 -25.86 2.20
C SER A 832 -1.31 -25.38 1.19
N THR A 833 -0.94 -24.46 0.29
CA THR A 833 -1.86 -23.89 -0.69
C THR A 833 -1.59 -24.39 -2.10
N ILE A 834 -2.64 -24.50 -2.92
CA ILE A 834 -2.59 -25.13 -4.25
C ILE A 834 -1.56 -24.43 -5.14
N VAL A 835 -1.50 -23.10 -5.13
CA VAL A 835 -0.55 -22.33 -5.96
C VAL A 835 0.90 -22.57 -5.55
N LYS A 836 1.19 -22.86 -4.27
CA LYS A 836 2.53 -23.25 -3.82
C LYS A 836 2.93 -24.62 -4.37
N ALA A 837 2.01 -25.58 -4.40
CA ALA A 837 2.24 -26.87 -5.04
C ALA A 837 2.51 -26.71 -6.55
N VAL A 838 1.75 -25.86 -7.24
CA VAL A 838 2.02 -25.51 -8.65
C VAL A 838 3.42 -24.90 -8.82
N GLY A 839 3.79 -23.94 -7.98
CA GLY A 839 5.12 -23.33 -7.99
C GLY A 839 6.26 -24.33 -7.76
N ASP A 840 6.06 -25.33 -6.90
CA ASP A 840 7.05 -26.40 -6.70
C ASP A 840 7.20 -27.29 -7.92
N GLY A 841 6.07 -27.71 -8.53
CA GLY A 841 6.12 -28.49 -9.76
C GLY A 841 6.81 -27.75 -10.89
N GLN A 842 6.57 -26.44 -11.02
CA GLN A 842 7.25 -25.57 -11.98
C GLN A 842 8.77 -25.50 -11.72
N LYS A 843 9.19 -25.31 -10.47
CA LYS A 843 10.61 -25.28 -10.09
C LYS A 843 11.28 -26.63 -10.33
N ALA A 844 10.64 -27.72 -9.94
CA ALA A 844 11.15 -29.07 -10.18
C ALA A 844 11.35 -29.33 -11.68
N ALA A 845 10.37 -28.99 -12.52
CA ALA A 845 10.51 -29.08 -13.97
C ALA A 845 11.68 -28.25 -14.51
N ALA A 846 11.81 -26.99 -14.08
CA ALA A 846 12.92 -26.14 -14.50
C ALA A 846 14.28 -26.71 -14.11
N ASN A 847 14.41 -27.30 -12.91
CA ASN A 847 15.65 -27.92 -12.44
C ASN A 847 15.96 -29.24 -13.16
N ILE A 848 14.94 -30.05 -13.47
CA ILE A 848 15.11 -31.27 -14.29
C ILE A 848 15.58 -30.89 -15.71
N VAL A 849 14.96 -29.87 -16.32
CA VAL A 849 15.37 -29.35 -17.64
C VAL A 849 16.81 -28.83 -17.59
N ALA A 850 17.17 -28.10 -16.54
CA ALA A 850 18.53 -27.60 -16.31
C ALA A 850 19.54 -28.74 -16.18
N GLN A 851 19.21 -29.77 -15.39
CA GLN A 851 20.07 -30.94 -15.21
C GLN A 851 20.20 -31.77 -16.50
N ALA A 852 19.22 -31.69 -17.41
CA ALA A 852 19.28 -32.26 -18.75
C ALA A 852 20.05 -31.39 -19.77
N GLY A 853 20.65 -30.27 -19.33
CA GLY A 853 21.49 -29.40 -20.17
C GLY A 853 20.73 -28.37 -21.01
N LYS A 854 19.47 -28.10 -20.68
CA LYS A 854 18.61 -27.09 -21.32
C LYS A 854 18.23 -25.98 -20.33
N SER A 855 17.43 -25.01 -20.77
CA SER A 855 16.83 -24.01 -19.89
C SER A 855 15.35 -23.84 -20.22
N LEU A 856 14.49 -23.85 -19.21
CA LEU A 856 13.06 -23.59 -19.37
C LEU A 856 12.78 -22.09 -19.16
N ASP A 857 12.27 -21.41 -20.19
CA ASP A 857 11.84 -20.02 -20.06
C ASP A 857 10.40 -19.92 -19.53
N ILE A 858 10.29 -19.65 -18.23
CA ILE A 858 9.04 -19.38 -17.52
C ILE A 858 8.95 -17.93 -17.05
N ALA A 859 9.81 -17.04 -17.53
CA ALA A 859 9.80 -15.66 -17.07
C ALA A 859 8.53 -14.91 -17.55
N PRO A 860 7.98 -13.98 -16.75
CA PRO A 860 6.94 -13.06 -17.21
C PRO A 860 7.40 -12.31 -18.46
N SER A 861 6.51 -12.19 -19.45
CA SER A 861 6.83 -11.63 -20.77
C SER A 861 7.21 -10.14 -20.80
N ARG A 862 7.14 -9.44 -19.66
CA ARG A 862 7.47 -8.01 -19.50
C ARG A 862 6.98 -7.13 -20.67
N ILE A 863 5.69 -7.21 -21.00
CA ILE A 863 5.12 -6.34 -22.05
C ILE A 863 5.08 -4.88 -21.56
N LYS A 864 5.52 -3.95 -22.41
CA LYS A 864 5.27 -2.51 -22.23
C LYS A 864 3.84 -2.19 -22.65
N LYS A 865 3.11 -1.39 -21.86
CA LYS A 865 1.68 -1.12 -22.08
C LYS A 865 1.42 0.04 -23.04
N GLY A 866 2.50 0.68 -23.53
CA GLY A 866 2.43 1.79 -24.48
C GLY A 866 2.02 3.13 -23.88
N LEU A 867 1.99 3.24 -22.55
CA LEU A 867 1.71 4.50 -21.86
C LEU A 867 2.99 5.31 -21.66
N THR A 868 2.91 6.62 -21.86
CA THR A 868 4.02 7.53 -21.51
C THR A 868 4.11 7.70 -19.98
N PRO A 869 5.27 8.14 -19.44
CA PRO A 869 5.41 8.43 -18.01
C PRO A 869 4.35 9.41 -17.45
N GLU A 870 3.95 10.40 -18.24
CA GLU A 870 2.95 11.40 -17.89
C GLU A 870 1.55 10.76 -17.80
N GLN A 871 1.20 9.92 -18.76
CA GLN A 871 -0.06 9.16 -18.74
C GLN A 871 -0.13 8.22 -17.53
N PHE A 872 1.00 7.60 -17.17
CA PHE A 872 1.11 6.83 -15.93
C PHE A 872 0.88 7.70 -14.69
N GLN A 873 1.44 8.91 -14.66
CA GLN A 873 1.27 9.83 -13.54
C GLN A 873 -0.20 10.23 -13.35
N VAL A 874 -0.90 10.60 -14.44
CA VAL A 874 -2.33 10.94 -14.42
C VAL A 874 -3.18 9.76 -13.94
N ARG A 875 -2.96 8.58 -14.54
CA ARG A 875 -3.66 7.34 -14.15
C ARG A 875 -3.45 6.99 -12.69
N ASN A 876 -2.20 7.08 -12.21
CA ASN A 876 -1.83 6.76 -10.83
C ASN A 876 -2.16 7.88 -9.83
N ALA A 877 -2.75 9.00 -10.27
CA ALA A 877 -3.27 10.02 -9.35
C ALA A 877 -4.72 9.71 -8.89
N GLN A 878 -5.40 8.78 -9.55
CA GLN A 878 -6.84 8.54 -9.37
C GLN A 878 -7.18 7.31 -8.53
N ARG A 879 -8.19 7.48 -7.67
CA ARG A 879 -8.87 6.38 -6.95
C ARG A 879 -10.12 5.96 -7.71
N ILE A 880 -10.41 4.66 -7.73
CA ILE A 880 -11.53 4.05 -8.43
C ILE A 880 -12.10 3.00 -7.49
N LYS A 881 -13.35 3.18 -7.05
CA LYS A 881 -14.04 2.22 -6.20
C LYS A 881 -14.06 0.85 -6.88
N GLY A 882 -13.51 -0.15 -6.20
CA GLY A 882 -13.58 -1.53 -6.67
C GLY A 882 -14.95 -2.14 -6.50
N MET A 883 -15.18 -3.21 -7.24
CA MET A 883 -16.39 -4.01 -7.07
C MET A 883 -16.28 -4.90 -5.83
N GLN A 884 -17.43 -5.19 -5.23
CA GLN A 884 -17.52 -6.25 -4.22
C GLN A 884 -17.48 -7.61 -4.90
N LEU A 885 -17.08 -8.65 -4.15
CA LEU A 885 -17.16 -10.03 -4.65
C LEU A 885 -18.61 -10.33 -5.04
N PRO A 886 -18.86 -10.85 -6.25
CA PRO A 886 -20.20 -11.12 -6.72
C PRO A 886 -20.69 -12.44 -6.13
N GLU A 887 -21.04 -12.44 -4.85
CA GLU A 887 -21.57 -13.60 -4.18
C GLU A 887 -23.08 -13.76 -4.45
N ILE A 888 -23.56 -15.00 -4.47
CA ILE A 888 -25.00 -15.30 -4.50
C ILE A 888 -25.64 -14.96 -3.14
N ASP A 889 -26.95 -14.71 -3.16
CA ASP A 889 -27.74 -14.43 -1.97
C ASP A 889 -27.63 -15.55 -0.92
N LEU A 890 -27.60 -15.18 0.36
CA LEU A 890 -27.47 -16.13 1.48
C LEU A 890 -28.54 -17.22 1.46
N GLY A 891 -29.78 -16.88 1.10
CA GLY A 891 -30.88 -17.85 0.97
C GLY A 891 -30.63 -18.95 -0.07
N MET A 892 -29.79 -18.67 -1.07
CA MET A 892 -29.43 -19.60 -2.15
C MET A 892 -28.22 -20.48 -1.79
N ARG A 893 -27.50 -20.19 -0.70
CA ARG A 893 -26.32 -20.94 -0.24
C ARG A 893 -26.65 -22.26 0.46
N LYS A 894 -27.93 -22.63 0.56
CA LYS A 894 -28.39 -23.87 1.20
C LYS A 894 -27.99 -25.14 0.44
N GLY A 895 -27.70 -25.03 -0.86
CA GLY A 895 -27.23 -26.13 -1.68
C GLY A 895 -25.73 -26.10 -1.94
N PHE A 896 -25.31 -26.88 -2.93
CA PHE A 896 -23.92 -26.98 -3.41
C PHE A 896 -23.63 -26.10 -4.64
N ALA A 897 -24.48 -25.12 -4.94
CA ALA A 897 -24.25 -24.16 -6.01
C ALA A 897 -23.01 -23.30 -5.70
N THR A 898 -22.25 -22.93 -6.73
CA THR A 898 -21.06 -22.10 -6.58
C THR A 898 -21.41 -20.75 -5.95
N VAL A 899 -20.77 -20.41 -4.84
CA VAL A 899 -21.14 -19.22 -4.04
C VAL A 899 -20.73 -17.92 -4.72
N ILE A 900 -19.55 -17.88 -5.33
CA ILE A 900 -19.08 -16.72 -6.09
C ILE A 900 -19.48 -16.92 -7.55
N ARG A 901 -20.30 -16.03 -8.10
CA ARG A 901 -20.64 -16.09 -9.53
C ARG A 901 -19.47 -15.62 -10.39
N GLU A 902 -19.52 -15.97 -11.66
CA GLU A 902 -18.57 -15.45 -12.63
C GLU A 902 -18.84 -13.98 -12.94
N LEU A 903 -17.78 -13.24 -13.25
CA LEU A 903 -17.85 -11.85 -13.68
C LEU A 903 -18.50 -11.78 -15.07
N SER A 904 -19.31 -10.75 -15.30
CA SER A 904 -19.68 -10.37 -16.65
C SER A 904 -18.47 -9.81 -17.40
N GLU A 905 -18.57 -9.73 -18.73
CA GLU A 905 -17.50 -9.14 -19.54
C GLU A 905 -17.23 -7.68 -19.16
N GLU A 906 -18.28 -6.90 -18.91
CA GLU A 906 -18.17 -5.50 -18.48
C GLU A 906 -17.47 -5.38 -17.12
N GLU A 907 -17.86 -6.22 -16.15
CA GLU A 907 -17.26 -6.25 -14.83
C GLU A 907 -15.78 -6.61 -14.89
N ALA A 908 -15.43 -7.66 -15.64
CA ALA A 908 -14.05 -8.10 -15.79
C ALA A 908 -13.17 -7.02 -16.44
N ARG A 909 -13.67 -6.34 -17.49
CA ARG A 909 -12.95 -5.25 -18.14
C ARG A 909 -12.74 -4.07 -17.20
N ARG A 910 -13.82 -3.59 -16.56
CA ARG A 910 -13.78 -2.46 -15.64
C ARG A 910 -12.86 -2.72 -14.44
N GLU A 911 -12.89 -3.93 -13.90
CA GLU A 911 -12.02 -4.31 -12.78
C GLU A 911 -10.57 -4.44 -13.23
N ALA A 912 -10.30 -5.01 -14.41
CA ALA A 912 -8.95 -5.11 -14.97
C ALA A 912 -8.35 -3.72 -15.29
N GLU A 913 -9.17 -2.78 -15.75
CA GLU A 913 -8.81 -1.39 -16.02
C GLU A 913 -8.35 -0.62 -14.76
N ARG A 914 -8.60 -1.12 -13.55
CA ARG A 914 -8.05 -0.51 -12.33
C ARG A 914 -6.58 -0.86 -12.08
N CYS A 915 -6.00 -1.81 -12.83
CA CYS A 915 -4.60 -2.21 -12.66
C CYS A 915 -3.63 -1.04 -12.90
N LEU A 916 -2.69 -0.83 -11.98
CA LEU A 916 -1.70 0.25 -12.02
C LEU A 916 -0.47 -0.08 -12.89
N TYR A 917 -0.40 -1.31 -13.43
CA TYR A 917 0.75 -1.83 -14.18
C TYR A 917 2.11 -1.60 -13.49
N CYS A 918 2.21 -1.95 -12.20
CA CYS A 918 3.40 -1.73 -11.38
C CYS A 918 4.69 -2.42 -11.87
N ASN A 919 4.62 -3.26 -12.90
CA ASN A 919 5.79 -3.86 -13.56
C ASN A 919 6.34 -3.01 -14.72
N ASP A 920 5.67 -1.91 -15.07
CA ASP A 920 6.09 -1.00 -16.14
C ASP A 920 6.69 0.29 -15.54
N ILE A 921 5.92 1.01 -14.72
CA ILE A 921 6.40 2.14 -13.91
C ILE A 921 5.86 1.98 -12.48
N CYS A 922 6.74 2.10 -11.49
CA CYS A 922 6.34 2.09 -10.08
C CYS A 922 6.17 3.52 -9.54
N SER A 923 7.26 4.27 -9.41
CA SER A 923 7.36 5.68 -8.92
C SER A 923 6.49 6.05 -7.71
N VAL A 924 6.05 5.05 -6.92
CA VAL A 924 5.18 5.27 -5.76
C VAL A 924 5.88 6.09 -4.68
N CYS A 925 7.17 5.88 -4.47
CA CYS A 925 7.98 6.65 -3.53
C CYS A 925 8.12 8.13 -3.93
N VAL A 926 7.96 8.46 -5.21
CA VAL A 926 7.97 9.84 -5.73
C VAL A 926 6.61 10.50 -5.46
N SER A 927 5.51 9.81 -5.73
CA SER A 927 4.17 10.37 -5.54
C SER A 927 3.83 10.62 -4.06
N VAL A 928 4.27 9.73 -3.16
CA VAL A 928 3.99 9.83 -1.71
C VAL A 928 4.97 10.72 -0.94
N CYS A 929 6.04 11.22 -1.58
CA CYS A 929 7.03 12.04 -0.90
C CYS A 929 6.47 13.46 -0.67
N PRO A 930 6.12 13.85 0.58
CA PRO A 930 5.55 15.18 0.83
C PRO A 930 6.51 16.29 0.41
N ASN A 931 7.81 16.05 0.60
CA ASN A 931 8.86 17.03 0.38
C ASN A 931 9.36 17.12 -1.07
N ARG A 932 8.83 16.29 -1.98
CA ARG A 932 9.34 16.10 -3.35
C ARG A 932 10.84 15.77 -3.43
N ALA A 933 11.38 15.14 -2.38
CA ALA A 933 12.77 14.66 -2.31
C ALA A 933 13.03 13.48 -3.24
N ASN A 934 12.09 12.54 -3.39
CA ASN A 934 12.24 11.45 -4.35
C ASN A 934 11.85 11.94 -5.76
N ARG A 935 12.71 11.69 -6.76
CA ARG A 935 12.48 12.06 -8.17
C ARG A 935 12.74 10.87 -9.08
N SER A 936 11.90 10.71 -10.10
CA SER A 936 12.17 9.73 -11.16
C SER A 936 13.13 10.34 -12.18
N TYR A 937 13.97 9.52 -12.79
CA TYR A 937 14.80 9.87 -13.93
C TYR A 937 14.95 8.64 -14.85
N PHE A 938 15.45 8.83 -16.05
CA PHE A 938 15.51 7.88 -17.15
C PHE A 938 16.96 7.55 -17.48
N ILE A 939 17.21 6.26 -17.66
CA ILE A 939 18.48 5.71 -18.14
C ILE A 939 18.24 4.90 -19.41
N LYS A 940 19.31 4.67 -20.18
CA LYS A 940 19.27 3.70 -21.27
C LYS A 940 19.41 2.29 -20.67
N PRO A 941 18.49 1.34 -20.90
CA PRO A 941 18.73 -0.04 -20.52
C PRO A 941 19.91 -0.63 -21.32
N GLY A 942 20.71 -1.49 -20.70
CA GLY A 942 21.86 -2.09 -21.34
C GLY A 942 22.80 -2.85 -20.41
N ASP A 943 23.79 -3.50 -21.03
CA ASP A 943 24.89 -4.16 -20.36
C ASP A 943 26.06 -3.19 -20.24
N TYR A 944 26.38 -2.82 -19.01
CA TYR A 944 27.46 -1.90 -18.68
C TYR A 944 28.67 -2.66 -18.14
N MET A 945 29.83 -2.50 -18.76
CA MET A 945 31.03 -3.26 -18.42
C MET A 945 31.74 -2.62 -17.22
N VAL A 946 31.70 -3.29 -16.07
CA VAL A 946 32.56 -2.94 -14.93
C VAL A 946 33.98 -3.37 -15.28
N GLN A 947 34.90 -2.42 -15.22
CA GLN A 947 36.30 -2.61 -15.56
C GLN A 947 37.16 -2.51 -14.31
N LYS A 948 38.30 -3.21 -14.30
CA LYS A 948 39.31 -3.07 -13.25
C LYS A 948 40.69 -2.83 -13.86
N ALA A 949 41.52 -2.05 -13.17
CA ALA A 949 42.94 -1.91 -13.48
C ALA A 949 43.74 -2.96 -12.69
N VAL A 950 44.56 -3.76 -13.38
CA VAL A 950 45.46 -4.74 -12.79
C VAL A 950 46.91 -4.30 -13.01
N GLY A 951 47.61 -3.98 -11.93
CA GLY A 951 48.98 -3.47 -11.94
C GLY A 951 50.03 -4.58 -11.96
N LYS A 952 50.99 -4.51 -12.89
CA LYS A 952 52.21 -5.35 -12.91
C LYS A 952 53.43 -4.51 -13.27
N LYS A 953 54.42 -4.43 -12.37
CA LYS A 953 55.68 -3.67 -12.53
C LYS A 953 55.45 -2.20 -12.93
N GLY A 954 54.45 -1.54 -12.34
CA GLY A 954 54.16 -0.12 -12.58
C GLY A 954 53.40 0.19 -13.87
N LYS A 955 52.99 -0.82 -14.65
CA LYS A 955 52.04 -0.69 -15.76
C LYS A 955 50.70 -1.31 -15.37
N TYR A 956 49.60 -0.68 -15.74
CA TYR A 956 48.25 -1.19 -15.52
C TYR A 956 47.64 -1.69 -16.82
N LYS A 957 46.99 -2.83 -16.74
CA LYS A 957 46.14 -3.37 -17.81
C LYS A 957 44.68 -3.26 -17.35
N ILE A 958 43.81 -2.84 -18.26
CA ILE A 958 42.36 -2.81 -18.01
C ILE A 958 41.78 -4.18 -18.36
N GLU A 959 41.00 -4.73 -17.44
CA GLU A 959 40.34 -6.02 -17.59
C GLU A 959 38.85 -5.90 -17.27
N HIS A 960 38.05 -6.76 -17.88
CA HIS A 960 36.64 -6.89 -17.52
C HIS A 960 36.52 -7.55 -16.15
N GLU A 961 35.79 -6.91 -15.23
CA GLU A 961 35.52 -7.46 -13.91
C GLU A 961 34.19 -8.21 -13.88
N LYS A 962 33.12 -7.54 -14.32
CA LYS A 962 31.75 -8.08 -14.37
C LYS A 962 30.85 -7.21 -15.25
N THR A 963 29.69 -7.72 -15.62
CA THR A 963 28.65 -6.95 -16.32
C THR A 963 27.58 -6.47 -15.34
N LEU A 964 27.38 -5.15 -15.28
CA LEU A 964 26.22 -4.52 -14.65
C LEU A 964 25.09 -4.43 -15.69
N ARG A 965 24.08 -5.29 -15.57
CA ARG A 965 22.91 -5.28 -16.45
C ARG A 965 21.81 -4.41 -15.85
N LEU A 966 21.43 -3.34 -16.53
CA LEU A 966 20.30 -2.50 -16.19
C LEU A 966 19.18 -2.72 -17.20
N THR A 967 18.05 -3.24 -16.71
CA THR A 967 16.92 -3.67 -17.53
C THR A 967 15.75 -2.68 -17.54
N GLN A 968 15.82 -1.63 -16.71
CA GLN A 968 14.75 -0.67 -16.53
C GLN A 968 15.22 0.72 -16.93
N ASP A 969 14.37 1.38 -17.71
CA ASP A 969 14.55 2.77 -18.15
C ASP A 969 14.25 3.74 -17.01
N VAL A 970 13.22 3.50 -16.21
CA VAL A 970 12.85 4.37 -15.08
C VAL A 970 13.61 4.02 -13.81
N GLN A 971 14.27 5.01 -13.24
CA GLN A 971 15.03 4.94 -11.99
C GLN A 971 14.58 6.05 -11.03
N VAL A 972 15.05 6.01 -9.77
CA VAL A 972 14.67 6.98 -8.74
C VAL A 972 15.91 7.45 -7.97
N ILE A 973 16.03 8.75 -7.76
CA ILE A 973 16.97 9.38 -6.83
C ILE A 973 16.24 9.98 -5.62
N ASN A 974 16.99 10.26 -4.56
CA ASN A 974 16.54 11.05 -3.43
C ASN A 974 17.36 12.35 -3.36
N ILE A 975 16.72 13.50 -3.13
CA ILE A 975 17.38 14.77 -2.86
C ILE A 975 17.46 14.93 -1.35
N GLY A 976 18.67 14.77 -0.81
CA GLY A 976 18.94 14.73 0.63
C GLY A 976 18.53 16.01 1.34
N ASP A 977 18.75 17.17 0.72
CA ASP A 977 18.39 18.48 1.27
C ASP A 977 16.89 18.65 1.53
N PHE A 978 16.05 17.94 0.77
CA PHE A 978 14.60 17.97 0.95
C PHE A 978 14.10 16.82 1.83
N CYS A 979 14.97 15.89 2.24
CA CYS A 979 14.55 14.67 2.91
C CYS A 979 14.76 14.77 4.43
N ASN A 980 13.66 14.86 5.18
CA ASN A 980 13.65 14.77 6.64
C ASN A 980 13.45 13.34 7.17
N GLU A 981 13.67 12.33 6.32
CA GLU A 981 13.61 10.90 6.68
C GLU A 981 12.30 10.48 7.37
N CYS A 982 11.17 11.11 7.02
CA CYS A 982 9.87 10.83 7.64
C CYS A 982 9.39 9.37 7.53
N GLY A 983 9.93 8.60 6.57
CA GLY A 983 9.62 7.19 6.36
C GLY A 983 8.39 6.90 5.49
N ASN A 984 7.62 7.91 5.07
CA ASN A 984 6.39 7.68 4.31
C ASN A 984 6.61 6.88 3.00
N CYS A 985 7.75 7.10 2.32
CA CYS A 985 8.09 6.34 1.12
C CYS A 985 8.43 4.86 1.41
N THR A 986 8.87 4.52 2.63
CA THR A 986 9.07 3.14 3.07
C THR A 986 7.75 2.39 3.17
N THR A 987 6.73 3.00 3.76
CA THR A 987 5.40 2.39 3.95
C THR A 987 4.80 1.87 2.64
N PHE A 988 4.97 2.60 1.54
CA PHE A 988 4.38 2.26 0.24
C PHE A 988 5.33 1.56 -0.73
N CYS A 989 6.63 1.48 -0.43
CA CYS A 989 7.58 0.71 -1.24
C CYS A 989 7.23 -0.78 -1.18
N PRO A 990 6.97 -1.46 -2.31
CA PRO A 990 6.67 -2.89 -2.32
C PRO A 990 7.88 -3.77 -2.02
N SER A 991 9.10 -3.22 -2.04
CA SER A 991 10.32 -3.95 -1.68
C SER A 991 10.62 -3.86 -0.18
N ALA A 992 11.38 -4.82 0.34
CA ALA A 992 12.00 -4.82 1.65
C ALA A 992 13.19 -3.83 1.69
N GLY A 993 12.87 -2.54 1.62
CA GLY A 993 13.82 -1.44 1.76
C GLY A 993 13.15 -0.09 1.96
N ASP A 994 14.01 0.93 2.08
CA ASP A 994 13.75 2.32 2.40
C ASP A 994 14.20 3.21 1.23
N PRO A 995 13.27 3.72 0.37
CA PRO A 995 13.66 4.53 -0.77
C PRO A 995 14.51 5.76 -0.45
N TYR A 996 14.33 6.38 0.73
CA TYR A 996 15.12 7.54 1.15
C TYR A 996 16.56 7.20 1.59
N LYS A 997 16.87 5.92 1.83
CA LYS A 997 18.22 5.43 2.19
C LYS A 997 18.88 4.65 1.06
N ASP A 998 18.13 3.75 0.42
CA ASP A 998 18.67 2.77 -0.53
C ASP A 998 18.85 3.34 -1.95
N LYS A 999 18.19 4.46 -2.27
CA LYS A 999 18.33 5.13 -3.58
C LYS A 999 19.50 6.11 -3.58
N PRO A 1000 20.12 6.35 -4.75
CA PRO A 1000 21.17 7.37 -4.88
C PRO A 1000 20.71 8.71 -4.32
N LYS A 1001 21.40 9.19 -3.28
CA LYS A 1001 21.06 10.41 -2.55
C LYS A 1001 21.92 11.56 -3.04
N PHE A 1002 21.29 12.63 -3.52
CA PHE A 1002 21.92 13.81 -4.11
C PHE A 1002 21.81 15.02 -3.18
N TYR A 1003 22.87 15.82 -3.15
CA TYR A 1003 22.97 17.01 -2.31
C TYR A 1003 23.22 18.27 -3.15
N LEU A 1004 22.35 19.26 -2.97
CA LEU A 1004 22.28 20.53 -3.66
C LEU A 1004 23.28 21.56 -3.16
N THR A 1005 23.84 21.40 -1.95
CA THR A 1005 24.92 22.25 -1.44
C THR A 1005 26.20 21.46 -1.12
N ASP A 1006 27.37 22.13 -1.18
CA ASP A 1006 28.64 21.52 -0.78
C ASP A 1006 28.69 21.22 0.73
N GLN A 1007 28.05 22.08 1.53
CA GLN A 1007 27.93 21.89 2.97
C GLN A 1007 27.17 20.60 3.28
N SER A 1008 25.95 20.43 2.76
CA SER A 1008 25.14 19.23 3.02
C SER A 1008 25.80 17.97 2.49
N PHE A 1009 26.41 18.02 1.30
CA PHE A 1009 27.22 16.92 0.76
C PHE A 1009 28.36 16.48 1.68
N LYS A 1010 29.14 17.42 2.23
CA LYS A 1010 30.30 17.11 3.09
C LYS A 1010 29.95 16.51 4.45
N HIS A 1011 28.75 16.77 4.97
CA HIS A 1011 28.28 16.21 6.26
C HIS A 1011 27.86 14.74 6.18
N GLU A 1012 27.88 14.16 4.98
CA GLU A 1012 27.30 12.86 4.70
C GLU A 1012 28.37 11.82 4.38
N GLN A 1013 28.11 10.58 4.79
CA GLN A 1013 29.04 9.46 4.55
C GLN A 1013 28.90 8.94 3.13
N ASN A 1014 27.65 8.86 2.65
CA ASN A 1014 27.30 8.31 1.35
C ASN A 1014 26.37 9.28 0.62
N GLY A 1015 26.75 9.72 -0.57
CA GLY A 1015 25.95 10.67 -1.33
C GLY A 1015 26.61 11.15 -2.61
N TYR A 1016 25.84 11.86 -3.44
CA TYR A 1016 26.27 12.43 -4.72
C TYR A 1016 26.03 13.93 -4.73
N ARG A 1017 26.81 14.65 -5.54
CA ARG A 1017 26.61 16.08 -5.81
C ARG A 1017 26.94 16.33 -7.27
N LEU A 1018 26.02 16.95 -8.00
CA LEU A 1018 26.20 17.31 -9.40
C LEU A 1018 26.25 18.83 -9.52
N VAL A 1019 27.33 19.36 -10.12
CA VAL A 1019 27.52 20.79 -10.39
C VAL A 1019 28.15 20.97 -11.77
N GLY A 1020 27.41 21.53 -12.72
CA GLY A 1020 27.89 21.80 -14.07
C GLY A 1020 28.33 20.53 -14.82
N LYS A 1021 29.64 20.35 -14.98
CA LYS A 1021 30.26 19.19 -15.66
C LYS A 1021 30.90 18.20 -14.69
N VAL A 1022 30.69 18.37 -13.39
CA VAL A 1022 31.33 17.59 -12.34
C VAL A 1022 30.29 16.88 -11.50
N ILE A 1023 30.41 15.57 -11.37
CA ILE A 1023 29.72 14.79 -10.33
C ILE A 1023 30.74 14.37 -9.27
N LYS A 1024 30.42 14.65 -8.01
CA LYS A 1024 31.16 14.16 -6.85
C LYS A 1024 30.35 13.05 -6.19
N ALA A 1025 31.04 12.10 -5.58
CA ALA A 1025 30.43 11.12 -4.70
C ALA A 1025 31.24 10.99 -3.41
N ARG A 1026 30.55 10.72 -2.32
CA ARG A 1026 31.13 10.25 -1.06
C ARG A 1026 30.71 8.81 -0.86
N VAL A 1027 31.67 7.96 -0.56
CA VAL A 1027 31.45 6.54 -0.24
C VAL A 1027 32.21 6.25 1.05
N ASP A 1028 31.48 5.92 2.11
CA ASP A 1028 32.01 5.71 3.46
C ASP A 1028 32.95 6.84 3.91
N GLY A 1029 32.59 8.09 3.57
CA GLY A 1029 33.33 9.30 3.93
C GLY A 1029 34.47 9.68 2.98
N HIS A 1030 34.83 8.83 2.02
CA HIS A 1030 35.84 9.11 1.00
C HIS A 1030 35.23 9.80 -0.21
N GLU A 1031 35.81 10.93 -0.64
CA GLU A 1031 35.35 11.69 -1.81
C GLU A 1031 36.03 11.19 -3.09
N CYS A 1032 35.23 10.96 -4.11
CA CYS A 1032 35.68 10.78 -5.50
C CYS A 1032 34.91 11.73 -6.43
N MET A 1033 35.48 12.00 -7.59
CA MET A 1033 35.00 13.00 -8.53
C MET A 1033 35.07 12.47 -9.95
N LEU A 1034 34.09 12.83 -10.78
CA LEU A 1034 34.07 12.56 -12.20
C LEU A 1034 33.73 13.86 -12.94
N GLU A 1035 34.60 14.29 -13.85
CA GLU A 1035 34.49 15.54 -14.61
C GLU A 1035 34.40 15.25 -16.10
N GLU A 1036 33.48 15.91 -16.81
CA GLU A 1036 33.45 15.90 -18.27
C GLU A 1036 34.40 16.96 -18.85
N LYS A 1037 35.50 16.52 -19.46
CA LYS A 1037 36.53 17.36 -20.05
C LYS A 1037 37.10 16.71 -21.31
N ASP A 1038 37.40 17.52 -22.33
CA ASP A 1038 38.00 17.07 -23.60
C ASP A 1038 37.24 15.90 -24.27
N ASP A 1039 35.91 15.97 -24.23
CA ASP A 1039 34.97 14.93 -24.71
C ASP A 1039 35.11 13.55 -24.03
N MET A 1040 35.72 13.53 -22.85
CA MET A 1040 35.96 12.34 -22.03
C MET A 1040 35.44 12.55 -20.61
N LEU A 1041 35.26 11.45 -19.88
CA LEU A 1041 34.98 11.47 -18.45
C LEU A 1041 36.27 11.19 -17.67
N HIS A 1042 36.66 12.11 -16.82
CA HIS A 1042 37.84 12.05 -15.98
C HIS A 1042 37.44 11.69 -14.56
N PHE A 1043 37.66 10.43 -14.16
CA PHE A 1043 37.38 9.95 -12.81
C PHE A 1043 38.62 10.07 -11.92
N HIS A 1044 38.45 10.59 -10.72
CA HIS A 1044 39.49 10.76 -9.72
C HIS A 1044 38.99 10.30 -8.37
N ASP A 1045 39.68 9.36 -7.75
CA ASP A 1045 39.66 9.18 -6.31
C ASP A 1045 41.08 9.33 -5.76
N GLY A 1046 41.27 9.36 -4.44
CA GLY A 1046 42.60 9.55 -3.85
C GLY A 1046 43.68 8.57 -4.34
N ALA A 1047 43.30 7.42 -4.92
CA ALA A 1047 44.18 6.34 -5.35
C ALA A 1047 44.38 6.26 -6.87
N MET A 1048 43.42 6.71 -7.68
CA MET A 1048 43.42 6.50 -9.13
C MET A 1048 42.81 7.68 -9.89
N HIS A 1049 43.46 8.05 -11.00
CA HIS A 1049 42.86 8.85 -12.06
C HIS A 1049 42.60 7.95 -13.28
N ALA A 1050 41.40 7.98 -13.84
CA ALA A 1050 41.04 7.29 -15.07
C ALA A 1050 40.41 8.23 -16.09
N ARG A 1051 40.70 7.97 -17.37
CA ARG A 1051 40.00 8.58 -18.51
C ARG A 1051 39.06 7.55 -19.11
N MET A 1052 37.81 7.92 -19.30
CA MET A 1052 36.75 7.05 -19.79
C MET A 1052 36.04 7.69 -20.98
N LYS A 1053 35.66 6.89 -21.98
CA LYS A 1053 34.80 7.36 -23.07
C LYS A 1053 33.41 7.70 -22.52
N LYS A 1054 32.82 8.80 -23.00
CA LYS A 1054 31.54 9.31 -22.49
C LYS A 1054 30.34 8.44 -22.87
N ASP A 1055 30.42 7.77 -23.99
CA ASP A 1055 29.34 7.05 -24.66
C ASP A 1055 29.38 5.53 -24.41
N THR A 1056 30.58 4.97 -24.18
CA THR A 1056 30.74 3.54 -23.84
C THR A 1056 31.16 3.29 -22.39
N PHE A 1057 31.61 4.33 -21.67
CA PHE A 1057 32.22 4.23 -20.34
C PHE A 1057 33.49 3.34 -20.29
N GLU A 1058 34.09 3.04 -21.44
CA GLU A 1058 35.34 2.28 -21.54
C GLU A 1058 36.50 3.09 -20.95
N VAL A 1059 37.28 2.46 -20.06
CA VAL A 1059 38.47 3.06 -19.44
C VAL A 1059 39.63 2.96 -20.43
N VAL A 1060 40.11 4.11 -20.92
CA VAL A 1060 41.16 4.17 -21.95
C VAL A 1060 42.54 4.43 -21.39
N ALA A 1061 42.64 5.05 -20.22
CA ALA A 1061 43.89 5.36 -19.55
C ALA A 1061 43.70 5.42 -18.04
N VAL A 1062 44.71 4.99 -17.29
CA VAL A 1062 44.73 5.03 -15.83
C VAL A 1062 46.09 5.49 -15.31
N GLU A 1063 46.06 6.34 -14.29
CA GLU A 1063 47.22 6.91 -13.62
C GLU A 1063 47.04 6.75 -12.10
N PRO A 1064 47.81 5.88 -11.43
CA PRO A 1064 47.71 5.74 -9.97
C PRO A 1064 48.25 6.99 -9.27
N ARG A 1065 47.67 7.32 -8.11
CA ARG A 1065 48.11 8.41 -7.25
C ARG A 1065 48.40 7.86 -5.84
N GLY A 1066 49.56 8.21 -5.28
CA GLY A 1066 50.00 7.65 -3.99
C GLY A 1066 50.31 6.16 -4.08
N ASP A 1067 49.70 5.36 -3.21
CA ASP A 1067 49.85 3.91 -3.19
C ASP A 1067 49.34 3.29 -4.50
N LYS A 1068 50.09 2.34 -5.05
CA LYS A 1068 49.80 1.71 -6.34
C LYS A 1068 49.08 0.37 -6.11
N PRO A 1069 47.74 0.33 -6.05
CA PRO A 1069 47.01 -0.89 -5.76
C PRO A 1069 47.29 -1.94 -6.83
N ARG A 1070 47.39 -3.21 -6.41
CA ARG A 1070 47.56 -4.32 -7.35
C ARG A 1070 46.35 -4.49 -8.26
N GLU A 1071 45.15 -4.27 -7.71
CA GLU A 1071 43.88 -4.27 -8.43
C GLU A 1071 43.03 -3.09 -7.97
N TYR A 1072 42.35 -2.44 -8.90
CA TYR A 1072 41.45 -1.30 -8.62
C TYR A 1072 40.19 -1.41 -9.49
N SER A 1073 39.00 -1.41 -8.87
CA SER A 1073 37.71 -1.50 -9.58
C SER A 1073 37.16 -0.12 -9.95
N PHE A 1074 36.70 0.04 -11.19
CA PHE A 1074 36.01 1.24 -11.67
C PHE A 1074 34.49 1.16 -11.55
N GLU A 1075 33.95 0.28 -10.70
CA GLU A 1075 32.49 0.18 -10.51
C GLU A 1075 31.87 1.51 -10.04
N GLN A 1076 32.54 2.22 -9.13
CA GLN A 1076 32.05 3.53 -8.67
C GLN A 1076 32.10 4.58 -9.78
N ALA A 1077 33.18 4.60 -10.57
CA ALA A 1077 33.30 5.49 -11.73
C ALA A 1077 32.19 5.25 -12.75
N LEU A 1078 31.87 3.99 -13.04
CA LEU A 1078 30.76 3.61 -13.92
C LEU A 1078 29.41 4.08 -13.38
N LYS A 1079 29.13 3.86 -12.08
CA LYS A 1079 27.89 4.36 -11.44
C LYS A 1079 27.77 5.87 -11.55
N MET A 1080 28.85 6.60 -11.28
CA MET A 1080 28.89 8.06 -11.42
C MET A 1080 28.67 8.50 -12.87
N ALA A 1081 29.27 7.81 -13.85
CA ALA A 1081 29.10 8.11 -15.27
C ALA A 1081 27.64 7.90 -15.74
N ILE A 1082 27.00 6.80 -15.33
CA ILE A 1082 25.59 6.52 -15.61
C ILE A 1082 24.70 7.62 -15.01
N LEU A 1083 24.90 7.95 -13.73
CA LEU A 1083 24.12 8.99 -13.05
C LEU A 1083 24.31 10.36 -13.69
N TYR A 1084 25.56 10.75 -13.97
CA TYR A 1084 25.91 12.03 -14.57
C TYR A 1084 25.27 12.22 -15.95
N THR A 1085 25.45 11.25 -16.83
CA THR A 1085 24.96 11.35 -18.22
C THR A 1085 23.44 11.38 -18.29
N SER A 1086 22.76 10.56 -17.48
CA SER A 1086 21.29 10.53 -17.41
C SER A 1086 20.70 11.80 -16.80
N LEU A 1087 21.18 12.23 -15.62
CA LEU A 1087 20.65 13.42 -14.96
C LEU A 1087 20.90 14.69 -15.76
N LYS A 1088 22.07 14.79 -16.43
CA LYS A 1088 22.37 15.90 -17.34
C LYS A 1088 21.41 15.96 -18.53
N ALA A 1089 21.02 14.80 -19.09
CA ALA A 1089 20.07 14.74 -20.21
C ALA A 1089 18.67 15.22 -19.81
N GLU A 1090 18.31 15.14 -18.53
CA GLU A 1090 17.03 15.61 -17.98
C GLU A 1090 17.06 17.04 -17.46
N GLY A 1091 18.14 17.78 -17.70
CA GLY A 1091 18.27 19.15 -17.22
C GLY A 1091 18.45 19.27 -15.70
N PHE A 1092 18.67 18.15 -14.99
CA PHE A 1092 19.09 18.09 -13.59
C PHE A 1092 20.57 18.52 -13.50
N ASN A 1093 20.82 19.79 -13.81
CA ASN A 1093 22.14 20.41 -13.77
C ASN A 1093 21.99 21.77 -13.07
N TYR A 1094 22.54 21.88 -11.87
CA TYR A 1094 22.40 23.02 -10.97
C TYR A 1094 23.77 23.52 -10.52
#